data_AF-A0A1H9HAD1-F1
#
_entry.id   AF-A0A1H9HAD1-F1
#
_cell.length_a   1.000
_cell.length_b   1.000
_cell.length_c   1.000
_cell.angle_alpha   90.00
_cell.angle_beta   90.00
_cell.angle_gamma   90.00
#
_symmetry.space_group_name_H-M   'P 1'
#
loop_
_entity.id
_entity.type
_entity.pdbx_description
1 polymer ?
#
loop_
_entity_poly.entity_id
_entity_poly.type
_entity_poly.pdbx_seq_one_letter_code
_entity_poly.pdbx_strand_id
1 'polypeptide(L)'
;MPRPVILFLLLNCLAAPVTAQSTWLTEVEQEALPDSLRHLSRKLKAGDSTALVPLSALLDDQRLTTQRHYFGRDTVTVAQLAGQTFFQSTYLENLSWGAPISGATLWKYWRDNSHKIVFSPLLGRFTDVPPGTREVRYELQPAAALTDKARLLSDYKTKISRVVAHKDFFMPVKLIPEIGKLGTPEAFVYLKECAAGQHWGKGESPRDKQVIESIIKGLAHYQRIEAAQLVLTLTRRLEGWGHNGFVSSMNWITGIDLRADWRADQDSLVAEYQRLLDSLPALAQLRELGFRRADAARPEDFADRGAYLEYLITRPGQKAWVLFQALRELEAMRDPRILVQLAALPLHENIFSSRNLSGESRSRLEGLTGVRLLVKDSEGELVADGYDRVKSRNALHYWVAHYDEYQWSDVAARFVYQGDDIKPLDTLAVLVEQLYTKDDAAAVGAVAELMQLPVDSLLRRIDGRYFGGLHGANGALPLSLKTKLPALAEVLAICRERGQSTRLSLRTEATLKRLCAAVNGAEREKILSMLEEPRIDNITALEAWGYVHARQYPDAVEALDEWVKVWYADQWTSGSLSGENFRLFILKSALRRTGRFRGLWEDFEALIRGAGPEALTALEVLRVADTDERIRAEAAGILARTQVQSQDRFTVKEYLDFGALGAPVPVERVSVGLTPTALAAMFGRFEGSSQEARYRLIQLIDHHRDTTMTPHLLALAGDTTTIMKSFVSTRTDKGRFTEYFSIRQGDYMIWILEKLHGVRFRNEEQALPEEVPVRTSSSQAELRDKWRLAKRWRGWLGER
;
A
#
# COMPACT_ATOMS: atom_id res chain seq x y z
N MET A 1 -37.05 37.82 20.29
CA MET A 1 -35.90 36.88 20.24
C MET A 1 -36.39 35.50 20.65
N PRO A 2 -36.52 34.52 19.73
CA PRO A 2 -37.06 33.21 20.07
C PRO A 2 -35.97 32.30 20.64
N ARG A 3 -36.33 31.53 21.67
CA ARG A 3 -35.51 30.50 22.33
C ARG A 3 -35.35 29.27 21.40
N PRO A 4 -34.22 28.55 21.42
CA PRO A 4 -34.06 27.36 20.59
C PRO A 4 -34.87 26.19 21.15
N VAL A 5 -35.58 25.53 20.24
CA VAL A 5 -36.34 24.30 20.44
C VAL A 5 -35.34 23.14 20.62
N ILE A 6 -35.05 22.78 21.87
CA ILE A 6 -34.25 21.58 22.21
C ILE A 6 -35.10 20.51 22.92
N LEU A 7 -36.39 20.77 23.19
CA LEU A 7 -37.18 19.93 24.10
C LEU A 7 -38.00 18.79 23.46
N PHE A 8 -37.89 18.51 22.15
CA PHE A 8 -38.85 17.62 21.48
C PHE A 8 -38.43 16.15 21.27
N LEU A 9 -37.25 15.72 21.72
CA LEU A 9 -36.77 14.34 21.49
C LEU A 9 -36.79 13.41 22.71
N LEU A 10 -37.30 13.83 23.88
CA LEU A 10 -37.18 13.06 25.13
C LEU A 10 -38.48 12.39 25.65
N LEU A 11 -39.58 12.42 24.90
CA LEU A 11 -40.85 11.79 25.31
C LEU A 11 -41.25 10.70 24.33
N ASN A 12 -40.81 9.46 24.58
CA ASN A 12 -41.51 8.19 24.28
C ASN A 12 -40.51 7.00 24.34
N CYS A 13 -40.22 6.47 25.53
CA CYS A 13 -39.43 5.23 25.67
C CYS A 13 -39.84 4.44 26.94
N LEU A 14 -41.07 3.91 26.97
CA LEU A 14 -41.47 2.85 27.90
C LEU A 14 -42.47 1.92 27.20
N ALA A 15 -41.99 1.00 26.36
CA ALA A 15 -42.77 -0.15 25.86
C ALA A 15 -41.85 -1.35 25.55
N ALA A 16 -42.33 -2.55 25.86
CA ALA A 16 -41.65 -3.84 25.80
C ALA A 16 -41.25 -4.28 24.36
N PRO A 17 -40.36 -5.27 24.17
CA PRO A 17 -39.74 -5.56 22.88
C PRO A 17 -40.71 -6.34 21.97
N VAL A 18 -41.52 -5.62 21.22
CA VAL A 18 -42.10 -6.12 19.97
C VAL A 18 -40.95 -6.25 18.97
N THR A 19 -40.92 -7.30 18.16
CA THR A 19 -40.00 -7.44 17.02
C THR A 19 -40.15 -6.24 16.09
N ALA A 20 -39.36 -5.19 16.34
CA ALA A 20 -39.52 -3.90 15.71
C ALA A 20 -39.12 -4.04 14.25
N GLN A 21 -40.09 -3.87 13.35
CA GLN A 21 -39.79 -3.46 11.98
C GLN A 21 -39.01 -2.14 12.08
N SER A 22 -37.80 -2.11 11.55
CA SER A 22 -36.96 -0.92 11.57
C SER A 22 -37.64 0.19 10.79
N THR A 23 -38.20 1.18 11.49
CA THR A 23 -38.84 2.35 10.89
C THR A 23 -37.78 3.34 10.43
N TRP A 24 -38.05 4.09 9.37
CA TRP A 24 -37.16 5.16 8.91
C TRP A 24 -37.33 6.41 9.77
N LEU A 25 -36.26 7.18 9.96
CA LEU A 25 -36.35 8.54 10.47
C LEU A 25 -37.18 9.42 9.54
N THR A 26 -37.94 10.35 10.11
CA THR A 26 -38.59 11.43 9.34
C THR A 26 -37.54 12.32 8.67
N GLU A 27 -37.91 13.02 7.60
CA GLU A 27 -36.98 13.91 6.87
C GLU A 27 -36.34 14.97 7.80
N VAL A 28 -37.14 15.58 8.67
CA VAL A 28 -36.66 16.55 9.67
C VAL A 28 -35.65 15.93 10.64
N GLU A 29 -35.88 14.69 11.10
CA GLU A 29 -34.94 13.98 11.98
C GLU A 29 -33.65 13.59 11.23
N GLN A 30 -33.75 13.20 9.96
CA GLN A 30 -32.58 12.90 9.13
C GLN A 30 -31.68 14.12 8.95
N GLU A 31 -32.27 15.31 8.79
CA GLU A 31 -31.52 16.56 8.70
C GLU A 31 -30.91 16.99 10.05
N ALA A 32 -31.62 16.76 11.17
CA ALA A 32 -31.17 17.17 12.51
C ALA A 32 -30.16 16.22 13.16
N LEU A 33 -30.18 14.92 12.82
CA LEU A 33 -29.33 13.90 13.44
C LEU A 33 -27.82 14.18 13.28
N PRO A 34 -27.30 14.53 12.07
CA PRO A 34 -25.88 14.84 11.92
C PRO A 34 -25.40 16.00 12.79
N ASP A 35 -26.20 17.05 12.93
CA ASP A 35 -25.85 18.20 13.77
C ASP A 35 -25.93 17.86 15.26
N SER A 36 -26.89 17.01 15.65
CA SER A 36 -27.01 16.49 17.02
C SER A 36 -25.78 15.63 17.39
N LEU A 37 -25.42 14.65 16.56
CA LEU A 37 -24.23 13.82 16.77
C LEU A 37 -22.95 14.66 16.76
N ARG A 38 -22.85 15.66 15.88
CA ARG A 38 -21.72 16.60 15.85
C ARG A 38 -21.64 17.44 17.12
N HIS A 39 -22.77 17.91 17.64
CA HIS A 39 -22.83 18.64 18.91
C HIS A 39 -22.39 17.76 20.09
N LEU A 40 -22.91 16.53 20.18
CA LEU A 40 -22.52 15.55 21.20
C LEU A 40 -21.03 15.21 21.11
N SER A 41 -20.52 14.95 19.90
CA SER A 41 -19.10 14.70 19.67
C SER A 41 -18.23 15.87 20.16
N ARG A 42 -18.62 17.12 19.88
CA ARG A 42 -17.87 18.31 20.37
C ARG A 42 -17.86 18.40 21.89
N LYS A 43 -19.01 18.14 22.54
CA LYS A 43 -19.10 18.12 24.00
C LYS A 43 -18.21 17.05 24.61
N LEU A 44 -18.28 15.81 24.11
CA LEU A 44 -17.45 14.72 24.59
C LEU A 44 -15.95 14.98 24.38
N LYS A 45 -15.58 15.53 23.23
CA LYS A 45 -14.21 15.96 22.94
C LYS A 45 -13.75 17.08 23.86
N ALA A 46 -14.65 17.91 24.38
CA ALA A 46 -14.35 18.93 25.38
C ALA A 46 -14.32 18.40 26.82
N GLY A 47 -14.48 17.09 27.03
CA GLY A 47 -14.52 16.47 28.36
C GLY A 47 -15.87 16.62 29.08
N ASP A 48 -16.93 17.04 28.39
CA ASP A 48 -18.28 17.11 28.97
C ASP A 48 -18.95 15.73 28.94
N SER A 49 -18.87 15.01 30.07
CA SER A 49 -19.44 13.67 30.23
C SER A 49 -20.97 13.67 30.20
N THR A 50 -21.63 14.83 30.39
CA THR A 50 -23.10 14.91 30.34
C THR A 50 -23.66 14.56 28.95
N ALA A 51 -22.84 14.68 27.90
CA ALA A 51 -23.20 14.28 26.54
C ALA A 51 -23.36 12.76 26.35
N LEU A 52 -22.86 11.93 27.29
CA LEU A 52 -23.06 10.48 27.24
C LEU A 52 -24.52 10.09 27.48
N VAL A 53 -25.27 10.89 28.24
CA VAL A 53 -26.70 10.63 28.52
C VAL A 53 -27.54 10.66 27.24
N PRO A 54 -27.60 11.76 26.48
CA PRO A 54 -28.34 11.78 25.21
C PRO A 54 -27.74 10.83 24.17
N LEU A 55 -26.41 10.61 24.18
CA LEU A 55 -25.80 9.63 23.28
C LEU A 55 -26.26 8.19 23.57
N SER A 56 -26.41 7.83 24.85
CA SER A 56 -26.88 6.50 25.26
C SER A 56 -28.29 6.20 24.75
N ALA A 57 -29.19 7.20 24.72
CA ALA A 57 -30.53 7.03 24.17
C ALA A 57 -30.49 6.73 22.67
N LEU A 58 -29.56 7.33 21.93
CA LEU A 58 -29.38 7.08 20.51
C LEU A 58 -28.76 5.71 20.21
N LEU A 59 -28.03 5.10 21.14
CA LEU A 59 -27.46 3.75 20.99
C LEU A 59 -28.54 2.65 20.93
N ASP A 60 -29.73 2.93 21.46
CA ASP A 60 -30.86 1.99 21.42
C ASP A 60 -31.81 2.25 20.24
N ASP A 61 -31.59 3.33 19.48
CA ASP A 61 -32.46 3.71 18.35
C ASP A 61 -32.15 2.88 17.09
N GLN A 62 -33.01 1.89 16.82
CA GLN A 62 -32.91 0.97 15.67
C GLN A 62 -33.50 1.55 14.38
N ARG A 63 -33.92 2.82 14.36
CA ARG A 63 -34.46 3.44 13.15
C ARG A 63 -33.38 3.61 12.08
N LEU A 64 -33.80 3.51 10.82
CA LEU A 64 -32.92 3.64 9.67
C LEU A 64 -32.75 5.12 9.27
N THR A 65 -31.54 5.45 8.83
CA THR A 65 -31.16 6.75 8.28
C THR A 65 -30.19 6.57 7.12
N THR A 66 -29.91 7.66 6.39
CA THR A 66 -28.95 7.65 5.29
C THR A 66 -27.67 8.37 5.70
N GLN A 67 -26.53 7.70 5.57
CA GLN A 67 -25.21 8.31 5.72
C GLN A 67 -24.67 8.66 4.34
N ARG A 68 -24.44 9.96 4.09
CA ARG A 68 -23.76 10.40 2.86
C ARG A 68 -22.26 10.23 3.02
N HIS A 69 -21.64 9.58 2.04
CA HIS A 69 -20.19 9.51 1.89
C HIS A 69 -19.79 9.88 0.45
N TYR A 70 -18.50 10.05 0.19
CA TYR A 70 -18.00 10.61 -1.08
C TYR A 70 -18.49 9.86 -2.34
N PHE A 71 -18.78 8.56 -2.22
CA PHE A 71 -19.18 7.70 -3.34
C PHE A 71 -20.67 7.29 -3.35
N GLY A 72 -21.53 7.89 -2.51
CA GLY A 72 -22.95 7.48 -2.44
C GLY A 72 -23.63 7.68 -1.09
N ARG A 73 -24.69 6.90 -0.86
CA ARG A 73 -25.48 6.88 0.38
C ARG A 73 -25.60 5.45 0.90
N ASP A 74 -25.25 5.25 2.17
CA ASP A 74 -25.46 3.98 2.87
C ASP A 74 -26.68 4.07 3.77
N THR A 75 -27.44 2.98 3.86
CA THR A 75 -28.49 2.81 4.86
C THR A 75 -27.87 2.27 6.13
N VAL A 76 -27.98 3.04 7.21
CA VAL A 76 -27.44 2.69 8.54
C VAL A 76 -28.48 2.93 9.62
N THR A 77 -28.30 2.34 10.79
CA THR A 77 -29.14 2.64 11.96
C THR A 77 -28.62 3.87 12.71
N VAL A 78 -29.51 4.57 13.43
CA VAL A 78 -29.12 5.64 14.36
C VAL A 78 -28.12 5.12 15.40
N ALA A 79 -28.38 3.93 15.96
CA ALA A 79 -27.49 3.23 16.88
C ALA A 79 -26.07 3.06 16.35
N GLN A 80 -25.89 2.70 15.07
CA GLN A 80 -24.56 2.57 14.45
C GLN A 80 -23.81 3.92 14.40
N LEU A 81 -24.48 5.01 14.02
CA LEU A 81 -23.87 6.34 13.98
C LEU A 81 -23.55 6.88 15.38
N ALA A 82 -24.43 6.62 16.35
CA ALA A 82 -24.20 6.94 17.75
C ALA A 82 -23.03 6.12 18.32
N GLY A 83 -22.94 4.83 17.99
CA GLY A 83 -21.82 3.95 18.34
C GLY A 83 -20.50 4.47 17.79
N GLN A 84 -20.47 4.90 16.52
CA GLN A 84 -19.28 5.55 15.94
C GLN A 84 -18.88 6.80 16.74
N THR A 85 -19.84 7.67 17.06
CA THR A 85 -19.59 8.90 17.84
C THR A 85 -19.06 8.58 19.24
N PHE A 86 -19.63 7.56 19.89
CA PHE A 86 -19.22 7.07 21.20
C PHE A 86 -17.77 6.61 21.16
N PHE A 87 -17.45 5.63 20.31
CA PHE A 87 -16.10 5.06 20.28
C PHE A 87 -15.04 6.07 19.80
N GLN A 88 -15.39 7.04 18.94
CA GLN A 88 -14.49 8.14 18.59
C GLN A 88 -14.13 9.04 19.79
N SER A 89 -14.96 9.05 20.83
CA SER A 89 -14.84 9.95 21.97
C SER A 89 -14.46 9.22 23.27
N THR A 90 -14.38 7.89 23.25
CA THR A 90 -14.05 7.06 24.40
C THR A 90 -12.95 6.04 24.08
N TYR A 91 -12.32 5.56 25.13
CA TYR A 91 -11.25 4.60 25.11
C TYR A 91 -11.36 3.70 26.35
N LEU A 92 -12.21 2.67 26.25
CA LEU A 92 -12.64 1.87 27.39
C LEU A 92 -12.24 0.41 27.15
N GLU A 93 -11.40 -0.18 28.02
CA GLU A 93 -10.70 -1.43 27.70
C GLU A 93 -11.61 -2.63 27.43
N ASN A 94 -12.76 -2.69 28.09
CA ASN A 94 -13.72 -3.80 27.97
C ASN A 94 -14.79 -3.56 26.89
N LEU A 95 -14.67 -2.49 26.11
CA LEU A 95 -15.59 -2.16 25.02
C LEU A 95 -14.82 -2.10 23.70
N SER A 96 -14.96 -3.14 22.89
CA SER A 96 -14.29 -3.24 21.60
C SER A 96 -14.98 -2.39 20.52
N TRP A 97 -14.18 -1.69 19.73
CA TRP A 97 -14.66 -0.94 18.56
C TRP A 97 -15.44 -1.85 17.61
N GLY A 98 -16.60 -1.39 17.13
CA GLY A 98 -17.42 -2.12 16.16
C GLY A 98 -18.29 -3.23 16.78
N ALA A 99 -18.10 -3.56 18.06
CA ALA A 99 -19.09 -4.37 18.76
C ALA A 99 -20.37 -3.54 18.96
N PRO A 100 -21.55 -4.13 18.75
CA PRO A 100 -22.81 -3.46 19.05
C PRO A 100 -22.85 -3.10 20.54
N ILE A 101 -23.09 -1.83 20.84
CA ILE A 101 -23.24 -1.31 22.20
C ILE A 101 -24.63 -0.71 22.34
N SER A 102 -25.38 -1.18 23.33
CA SER A 102 -26.69 -0.62 23.70
C SER A 102 -26.52 0.47 24.76
N GLY A 103 -27.50 1.36 24.86
CA GLY A 103 -27.57 2.35 25.93
C GLY A 103 -27.55 1.69 27.31
N ALA A 104 -28.26 0.57 27.48
CA ALA A 104 -28.23 -0.22 28.72
C ALA A 104 -26.83 -0.77 29.07
N THR A 105 -26.09 -1.27 28.07
CA THR A 105 -24.72 -1.78 28.27
C THR A 105 -23.78 -0.64 28.67
N LEU A 106 -23.86 0.49 27.96
CA LEU A 106 -23.09 1.69 28.28
C LEU A 106 -23.39 2.18 29.71
N TRP A 107 -24.66 2.27 30.09
CA TRP A 107 -25.07 2.72 31.42
C TRP A 107 -24.59 1.80 32.53
N LYS A 108 -24.68 0.49 32.34
CA LYS A 108 -24.13 -0.48 33.28
C LYS A 108 -22.63 -0.29 33.44
N TYR A 109 -21.89 -0.27 32.32
CA TYR A 109 -20.45 -0.07 32.35
C TYR A 109 -20.06 1.27 33.01
N TRP A 110 -20.75 2.36 32.69
CA TRP A 110 -20.51 3.68 33.28
C TRP A 110 -20.79 3.69 34.78
N ARG A 111 -21.89 3.09 35.23
CA ARG A 111 -22.21 2.97 36.66
C ARG A 111 -21.11 2.21 37.41
N ASP A 112 -20.70 1.07 36.87
CA ASP A 112 -19.72 0.17 37.48
C ASP A 112 -18.30 0.77 37.50
N ASN A 113 -17.97 1.64 36.53
CA ASN A 113 -16.60 2.16 36.33
C ASN A 113 -16.48 3.69 36.42
N SER A 114 -17.54 4.43 36.74
CA SER A 114 -17.54 5.92 36.73
C SER A 114 -16.41 6.55 37.54
N HIS A 115 -16.03 5.94 38.66
CA HIS A 115 -14.93 6.37 39.52
C HIS A 115 -13.54 6.22 38.88
N LYS A 116 -13.41 5.41 37.81
CA LYS A 116 -12.17 5.20 37.05
C LYS A 116 -12.15 5.98 35.74
N ILE A 117 -13.32 6.37 35.22
CA ILE A 117 -13.41 7.01 33.92
C ILE A 117 -13.06 8.49 34.05
N VAL A 118 -11.97 8.89 33.40
CA VAL A 118 -11.50 10.27 33.35
C VAL A 118 -11.38 10.75 31.91
N PHE A 119 -11.54 12.04 31.68
CA PHE A 119 -11.18 12.62 30.39
C PHE A 119 -9.67 12.79 30.32
N SER A 120 -9.04 12.24 29.28
CA SER A 120 -7.62 12.43 29.00
C SER A 120 -7.46 13.50 27.92
N PRO A 121 -6.95 14.71 28.27
CA PRO A 121 -6.63 15.73 27.27
C PRO A 121 -5.65 15.21 26.21
N LEU A 122 -4.67 14.41 26.65
CA LEU A 122 -3.69 13.78 25.77
C LEU A 122 -4.33 12.89 24.69
N LEU A 123 -5.47 12.25 24.96
CA LEU A 123 -6.20 11.45 23.97
C LEU A 123 -7.32 12.23 23.28
N GLY A 124 -7.78 13.32 23.89
CA GLY A 124 -9.04 13.98 23.53
C GLY A 124 -10.27 13.08 23.75
N ARG A 125 -10.20 12.13 24.69
CA ARG A 125 -11.20 11.07 24.92
C ARG A 125 -11.35 10.70 26.39
N PHE A 126 -12.49 10.12 26.75
CA PHE A 126 -12.69 9.48 28.04
C PHE A 126 -12.00 8.11 28.09
N THR A 127 -11.34 7.78 29.19
CA THR A 127 -10.70 6.48 29.39
C THR A 127 -10.82 5.99 30.82
N ASP A 128 -10.91 4.67 30.98
CA ASP A 128 -10.87 3.97 32.27
C ASP A 128 -9.44 3.55 32.68
N VAL A 129 -8.48 3.70 31.76
CA VAL A 129 -7.06 3.37 31.97
C VAL A 129 -6.21 4.54 31.46
N PRO A 130 -5.83 5.49 32.32
CA PRO A 130 -5.03 6.64 31.91
C PRO A 130 -3.72 6.20 31.22
N PRO A 131 -3.26 6.93 30.18
CA PRO A 131 -1.97 6.67 29.57
C PRO A 131 -0.83 6.56 30.61
N GLY A 132 0.08 5.62 30.41
CA GLY A 132 1.20 5.34 31.34
C GLY A 132 0.88 4.49 32.59
N THR A 133 -0.39 4.27 32.93
CA THR A 133 -0.75 3.47 34.13
C THR A 133 -0.69 1.96 33.92
N ARG A 134 -0.69 1.53 32.65
CA ARG A 134 -0.70 0.12 32.25
C ARG A 134 0.71 -0.31 31.84
N GLU A 135 1.16 -1.44 32.39
CA GLU A 135 2.36 -2.10 31.94
C GLU A 135 2.15 -2.68 30.51
N VAL A 136 3.09 -2.38 29.61
CA VAL A 136 3.04 -2.82 28.22
C VAL A 136 4.25 -3.70 27.96
N ARG A 137 4.03 -4.84 27.30
CA ARG A 137 5.15 -5.63 26.75
C ARG A 137 5.69 -4.91 25.53
N TYR A 138 6.97 -4.54 25.57
CA TYR A 138 7.66 -3.85 24.49
C TYR A 138 9.03 -4.46 24.20
N GLU A 139 9.62 -4.02 23.08
CA GLU A 139 11.02 -4.22 22.75
C GLU A 139 11.57 -2.96 22.08
N LEU A 140 12.78 -2.56 22.45
CA LEU A 140 13.50 -1.45 21.83
C LEU A 140 14.55 -2.01 20.87
N GLN A 141 14.58 -1.46 19.66
CA GLN A 141 15.58 -1.75 18.65
C GLN A 141 16.21 -0.44 18.19
N PRO A 142 17.43 -0.43 17.62
CA PRO A 142 17.92 0.74 16.91
C PRO A 142 16.93 1.11 15.80
N ALA A 143 16.64 2.40 15.65
CA ALA A 143 15.94 2.86 14.47
C ALA A 143 16.81 2.62 13.22
N ALA A 144 16.16 2.38 12.08
CA ALA A 144 16.86 2.35 10.80
C ALA A 144 17.71 3.62 10.65
N ALA A 145 18.91 3.47 10.07
CA ALA A 145 19.76 4.61 9.79
C ALA A 145 18.95 5.68 9.05
N LEU A 146 18.93 6.89 9.61
CA LEU A 146 18.21 8.02 9.01
C LEU A 146 18.61 8.11 7.55
N THR A 147 17.60 8.15 6.66
CA THR A 147 17.87 8.22 5.22
C THR A 147 18.80 9.37 4.96
N ASP A 148 19.91 9.11 4.26
CA ASP A 148 20.90 10.13 3.93
C ASP A 148 20.23 11.23 3.09
N LYS A 149 19.82 12.30 3.78
CA LYS A 149 19.09 13.41 3.19
C LYS A 149 19.94 14.15 2.16
N ALA A 150 21.27 14.14 2.31
CA ALA A 150 22.19 14.75 1.36
C ALA A 150 22.23 13.93 0.06
N ARG A 151 22.30 12.60 0.17
CA ARG A 151 22.18 11.71 -0.99
C ARG A 151 20.83 11.84 -1.68
N LEU A 152 19.72 11.81 -0.94
CA LEU A 152 18.38 12.02 -1.51
C LEU A 152 18.24 13.36 -2.22
N LEU A 153 18.79 14.43 -1.64
CA LEU A 153 18.81 15.74 -2.27
C LEU A 153 19.58 15.68 -3.59
N SER A 154 20.77 15.07 -3.60
CA SER A 154 21.58 14.89 -4.82
C SER A 154 20.83 14.11 -5.91
N ASP A 155 20.13 13.04 -5.53
CA ASP A 155 19.31 12.25 -6.43
C ASP A 155 18.14 13.06 -7.01
N TYR A 156 17.45 13.83 -6.17
CA TYR A 156 16.36 14.71 -6.61
C TYR A 156 16.87 15.81 -7.55
N LYS A 157 18.01 16.44 -7.24
CA LYS A 157 18.66 17.43 -8.11
C LYS A 157 18.98 16.82 -9.47
N THR A 158 19.63 15.65 -9.49
CA THR A 158 20.00 14.94 -10.72
C THR A 158 18.77 14.55 -11.54
N LYS A 159 17.74 14.02 -10.89
CA LYS A 159 16.46 13.65 -11.53
C LYS A 159 15.78 14.90 -12.13
N ILE A 160 15.73 16.02 -11.42
CA ILE A 160 15.18 17.29 -11.91
C ILE A 160 15.97 17.82 -13.11
N SER A 161 17.30 17.89 -13.03
CA SER A 161 18.13 18.39 -14.14
C SER A 161 17.95 17.55 -15.41
N ARG A 162 17.89 16.22 -15.28
CA ARG A 162 17.67 15.31 -16.42
C ARG A 162 16.30 15.50 -17.08
N VAL A 163 15.22 15.57 -16.30
CA VAL A 163 13.86 15.72 -16.87
C VAL A 163 13.63 17.10 -17.47
N VAL A 164 14.22 18.15 -16.89
CA VAL A 164 14.16 19.50 -17.47
C VAL A 164 14.91 19.57 -18.80
N ALA A 165 16.08 18.92 -18.91
CA ALA A 165 16.80 18.80 -20.18
C ALA A 165 15.98 18.11 -21.29
N HIS A 166 14.97 17.31 -20.91
CA HIS A 166 14.04 16.66 -21.83
C HIS A 166 12.68 17.38 -21.94
N LYS A 167 12.57 18.60 -21.38
CA LYS A 167 11.33 19.41 -21.35
C LYS A 167 10.15 18.73 -20.64
N ASP A 168 10.40 17.77 -19.75
CA ASP A 168 9.38 17.17 -18.87
C ASP A 168 9.29 17.94 -17.54
N PHE A 169 8.31 18.84 -17.48
CA PHE A 169 8.06 19.68 -16.30
C PHE A 169 7.04 19.08 -15.31
N PHE A 170 6.53 17.86 -15.55
CA PHE A 170 5.66 17.19 -14.58
C PHE A 170 6.45 16.71 -13.36
N MET A 171 7.65 16.17 -13.58
CA MET A 171 8.48 15.63 -12.51
C MET A 171 8.98 16.70 -11.51
N PRO A 172 9.43 17.90 -11.91
CA PRO A 172 9.75 18.98 -10.96
C PRO A 172 8.59 19.36 -10.03
N VAL A 173 7.36 19.46 -10.54
CA VAL A 173 6.14 19.72 -9.73
C VAL A 173 5.98 18.67 -8.62
N LYS A 174 6.33 17.42 -8.90
CA LYS A 174 6.28 16.33 -7.92
C LYS A 174 7.47 16.31 -6.95
N LEU A 175 8.69 16.59 -7.42
CA LEU A 175 9.92 16.43 -6.64
C LEU A 175 10.24 17.63 -5.74
N ILE A 176 9.88 18.86 -6.14
CA ILE A 176 10.18 20.08 -5.36
C ILE A 176 9.57 20.04 -3.94
N PRO A 177 8.30 19.63 -3.74
CA PRO A 177 7.75 19.50 -2.39
C PRO A 177 8.47 18.43 -1.55
N GLU A 178 8.94 17.34 -2.18
CA GLU A 178 9.71 16.29 -1.50
C GLU A 178 11.09 16.79 -1.04
N ILE A 179 11.74 17.67 -1.82
CA ILE A 179 12.94 18.39 -1.39
C ILE A 179 12.65 19.25 -0.16
N GLY A 180 11.49 19.92 -0.13
CA GLY A 180 11.06 20.68 1.04
C GLY A 180 10.98 19.84 2.31
N LYS A 181 10.43 18.62 2.22
CA LYS A 181 10.31 17.68 3.34
C LYS A 181 11.64 17.20 3.92
N LEU A 182 12.75 17.30 3.17
CA LEU A 182 14.07 16.95 3.70
C LEU A 182 14.44 17.85 4.89
N GLY A 183 14.03 19.11 4.85
CA GLY A 183 14.22 20.06 5.94
C GLY A 183 15.68 20.42 6.25
N THR A 184 16.60 20.21 5.28
CA THR A 184 18.03 20.54 5.45
C THR A 184 18.34 21.94 4.93
N PRO A 185 19.41 22.59 5.43
CA PRO A 185 19.86 23.89 4.91
C PRO A 185 20.13 23.87 3.40
N GLU A 186 20.71 22.80 2.87
CA GLU A 186 21.07 22.65 1.46
C GLU A 186 19.82 22.51 0.58
N ALA A 187 18.80 21.80 1.07
CA ALA A 187 17.51 21.71 0.40
C ALA A 187 16.82 23.08 0.36
N PHE A 188 16.92 23.88 1.42
CA PHE A 188 16.42 25.26 1.42
C PHE A 188 17.15 26.12 0.38
N VAL A 189 18.48 26.07 0.34
CA VAL A 189 19.27 26.80 -0.66
C VAL A 189 18.84 26.43 -2.07
N TYR A 190 18.68 25.13 -2.36
CA TYR A 190 18.20 24.67 -3.66
C TYR A 190 16.79 25.19 -3.99
N LEU A 191 15.87 25.23 -3.02
CA LEU A 191 14.55 25.83 -3.23
C LEU A 191 14.63 27.34 -3.54
N LYS A 192 15.62 28.08 -3.02
CA LYS A 192 15.87 29.48 -3.39
C LYS A 192 16.34 29.60 -4.84
N GLU A 193 17.26 28.75 -5.27
CA GLU A 193 17.73 28.69 -6.67
C GLU A 193 16.57 28.38 -7.63
N CYS A 194 15.73 27.41 -7.26
CA CYS A 194 14.46 27.12 -7.91
C CYS A 194 13.56 28.37 -7.98
N ALA A 195 13.31 29.06 -6.86
CA ALA A 195 12.49 30.29 -6.83
C ALA A 195 13.04 31.43 -7.72
N ALA A 196 14.36 31.47 -7.91
CA ALA A 196 15.03 32.40 -8.81
C ALA A 196 14.95 31.99 -10.30
N GLY A 197 14.48 30.78 -10.59
CA GLY A 197 14.33 30.25 -11.96
C GLY A 197 15.62 29.70 -12.57
N GLN A 198 16.63 29.39 -11.75
CA GLN A 198 17.97 28.98 -12.25
C GLN A 198 17.97 27.62 -12.97
N HIS A 199 16.97 26.77 -12.74
CA HIS A 199 16.97 25.38 -13.20
C HIS A 199 16.08 25.09 -14.42
N TRP A 200 15.24 26.03 -14.87
CA TRP A 200 14.27 25.78 -15.96
C TRP A 200 14.10 26.94 -16.96
N GLY A 201 14.83 28.05 -16.82
CA GLY A 201 14.68 29.23 -17.68
C GLY A 201 13.38 29.99 -17.41
N LYS A 202 13.43 31.32 -17.32
CA LYS A 202 12.21 32.14 -17.12
C LYS A 202 11.31 32.03 -18.36
N GLY A 203 10.08 31.53 -18.18
CA GLY A 203 9.04 31.52 -19.22
C GLY A 203 9.08 30.33 -20.18
N GLU A 204 9.99 29.37 -20.02
CA GLU A 204 10.11 28.22 -20.93
C GLU A 204 9.19 27.03 -20.54
N SER A 205 8.70 27.01 -19.31
CA SER A 205 7.84 25.92 -18.84
C SER A 205 6.37 26.19 -19.10
N PRO A 206 5.64 25.30 -19.81
CA PRO A 206 4.18 25.38 -19.90
C PRO A 206 3.47 25.14 -18.55
N ARG A 207 4.23 24.81 -17.49
CA ARG A 207 3.77 24.54 -16.12
C ARG A 207 4.35 25.49 -15.09
N ASP A 208 4.88 26.65 -15.48
CA ASP A 208 5.55 27.60 -14.58
C ASP A 208 4.74 27.91 -13.31
N LYS A 209 3.42 28.14 -13.43
CA LYS A 209 2.53 28.33 -12.28
C LYS A 209 2.56 27.14 -11.31
N GLN A 210 2.44 25.91 -11.81
CA GLN A 210 2.46 24.69 -10.98
C GLN A 210 3.82 24.47 -10.31
N VAL A 211 4.90 24.82 -10.99
CA VAL A 211 6.25 24.76 -10.44
C VAL A 211 6.39 25.76 -9.29
N ILE A 212 5.98 27.03 -9.49
CA ILE A 212 6.00 28.05 -8.43
C ILE A 212 5.14 27.61 -7.22
N GLU A 213 3.92 27.10 -7.45
CA GLU A 213 3.09 26.56 -6.37
C GLU A 213 3.79 25.43 -5.60
N SER A 214 4.53 24.58 -6.31
CA SER A 214 5.29 23.48 -5.71
C SER A 214 6.47 23.98 -4.88
N ILE A 215 7.15 25.04 -5.33
CA ILE A 215 8.19 25.72 -4.57
C ILE A 215 7.61 26.32 -3.30
N ILE A 216 6.46 27.01 -3.38
CA ILE A 216 5.79 27.58 -2.20
C ILE A 216 5.43 26.47 -1.19
N LYS A 217 4.89 25.34 -1.66
CA LYS A 217 4.62 24.16 -0.82
C LYS A 217 5.90 23.61 -0.18
N GLY A 218 7.01 23.56 -0.92
CA GLY A 218 8.32 23.15 -0.41
C GLY A 218 8.88 24.11 0.64
N LEU A 219 8.77 25.43 0.41
CA LEU A 219 9.19 26.48 1.34
C LEU A 219 8.41 26.45 2.65
N ALA A 220 7.14 26.00 2.63
CA ALA A 220 6.30 25.85 3.81
C ALA A 220 6.81 24.82 4.85
N HIS A 221 7.88 24.08 4.55
CA HIS A 221 8.57 23.22 5.52
C HIS A 221 9.66 23.94 6.31
N TYR A 222 10.00 25.19 5.96
CA TYR A 222 11.06 25.97 6.58
C TYR A 222 10.49 27.13 7.39
N GLN A 223 10.65 27.06 8.70
CA GLN A 223 10.28 28.12 9.66
C GLN A 223 11.37 29.21 9.67
N ARG A 224 11.47 29.96 8.58
CA ARG A 224 12.43 31.07 8.41
C ARG A 224 11.72 32.29 7.82
N ILE A 225 12.12 33.49 8.24
CA ILE A 225 11.59 34.74 7.67
C ILE A 225 11.90 34.84 6.18
N GLU A 226 13.10 34.45 5.75
CA GLU A 226 13.44 34.36 4.32
C GLU A 226 12.45 33.47 3.55
N ALA A 227 12.00 32.36 4.13
CA ALA A 227 11.02 31.49 3.47
C ALA A 227 9.67 32.20 3.30
N ALA A 228 9.19 32.91 4.34
CA ALA A 228 7.97 33.70 4.26
C ALA A 228 8.07 34.82 3.21
N GLN A 229 9.20 35.54 3.16
CA GLN A 229 9.46 36.60 2.18
C GLN A 229 9.50 36.06 0.75
N LEU A 230 10.11 34.89 0.54
CA LEU A 230 10.12 34.21 -0.75
C LEU A 230 8.71 33.80 -1.17
N VAL A 231 7.91 33.24 -0.25
CA VAL A 231 6.51 32.91 -0.53
C VAL A 231 5.72 34.15 -0.96
N LEU A 232 5.83 35.28 -0.25
CA LEU A 232 5.19 36.54 -0.66
C LEU A 232 5.63 37.00 -2.05
N THR A 233 6.93 36.92 -2.33
CA THR A 233 7.50 37.31 -3.63
C THR A 233 6.96 36.43 -4.76
N LEU A 234 6.89 35.11 -4.54
CA LEU A 234 6.38 34.16 -5.52
C LEU A 234 4.86 34.29 -5.71
N THR A 235 4.10 34.55 -4.64
CA THR A 235 2.65 34.76 -4.72
C THR A 235 2.30 36.00 -5.54
N ARG A 236 3.05 37.11 -5.40
CA ARG A 236 2.86 38.30 -6.26
C ARG A 236 3.05 38.01 -7.76
N ARG A 237 3.83 36.99 -8.12
CA ARG A 237 4.02 36.56 -9.52
C ARG A 237 2.89 35.63 -10.01
N LEU A 238 2.13 35.04 -9.10
CA LEU A 238 1.05 34.11 -9.40
C LEU A 238 -0.28 34.86 -9.48
N GLU A 239 -0.67 35.29 -10.67
CA GLU A 239 -2.04 35.75 -10.91
C GLU A 239 -3.03 34.57 -10.90
N GLY A 240 -4.09 34.72 -10.11
CA GLY A 240 -5.21 33.78 -10.03
C GLY A 240 -4.95 32.51 -9.19
N TRP A 241 -3.89 32.48 -8.38
CA TRP A 241 -3.70 31.38 -7.43
C TRP A 241 -4.72 31.52 -6.30
N GLY A 242 -5.49 30.46 -6.04
CA GLY A 242 -6.48 30.48 -4.97
C GLY A 242 -5.83 30.82 -3.62
N HIS A 243 -6.36 31.82 -2.90
CA HIS A 243 -5.75 32.37 -1.67
C HIS A 243 -5.51 31.31 -0.58
N ASN A 244 -6.26 30.21 -0.61
CA ASN A 244 -6.13 29.10 0.33
C ASN A 244 -4.74 28.45 0.33
N GLY A 245 -4.09 28.31 -0.84
CA GLY A 245 -2.77 27.68 -0.94
C GLY A 245 -1.66 28.56 -0.36
N PHE A 246 -1.74 29.86 -0.64
CA PHE A 246 -0.85 30.90 -0.11
C PHE A 246 -0.97 31.02 1.40
N VAL A 247 -2.20 31.27 1.89
CA VAL A 247 -2.48 31.45 3.32
C VAL A 247 -2.06 30.20 4.08
N SER A 248 -2.42 29.00 3.61
CA SER A 248 -1.98 27.75 4.24
C SER A 248 -0.45 27.72 4.39
N SER A 249 0.30 28.01 3.33
CA SER A 249 1.77 28.02 3.35
C SER A 249 2.33 29.04 4.34
N MET A 250 1.76 30.24 4.39
CA MET A 250 2.15 31.27 5.36
C MET A 250 1.81 30.87 6.80
N ASN A 251 0.68 30.21 7.05
CA ASN A 251 0.32 29.70 8.38
C ASN A 251 1.36 28.69 8.88
N TRP A 252 1.85 27.79 8.01
CA TRP A 252 2.88 26.80 8.37
C TRP A 252 4.25 27.43 8.62
N ILE A 253 4.56 28.58 8.02
CA ILE A 253 5.84 29.27 8.23
C ILE A 253 5.73 30.18 9.46
N THR A 254 4.75 31.08 9.49
CA THR A 254 4.64 32.18 10.46
C THR A 254 3.80 31.85 11.69
N GLY A 255 2.91 30.87 11.60
CA GLY A 255 1.93 30.60 12.65
C GLY A 255 0.81 31.64 12.72
N ILE A 256 0.66 32.52 11.73
CA ILE A 256 -0.46 33.48 11.70
C ILE A 256 -1.46 32.98 10.68
N ASP A 257 -2.74 32.99 11.04
CA ASP A 257 -3.85 32.66 10.15
C ASP A 257 -4.67 33.92 9.85
N LEU A 258 -4.34 34.56 8.73
CA LEU A 258 -5.22 35.57 8.15
C LEU A 258 -6.41 34.84 7.54
N ARG A 259 -7.57 34.93 8.19
CA ARG A 259 -8.81 34.37 7.63
C ARG A 259 -9.04 35.02 6.27
N ALA A 260 -8.74 34.31 5.19
CA ALA A 260 -9.22 34.65 3.87
C ALA A 260 -10.73 34.43 3.92
N ASP A 261 -11.51 35.49 4.12
CA ASP A 261 -12.87 35.40 3.65
C ASP A 261 -12.81 35.21 2.12
N TRP A 262 -13.89 34.69 1.53
CA TRP A 262 -13.93 34.49 0.09
C TRP A 262 -13.86 35.80 -0.72
N ARG A 263 -13.83 36.96 -0.04
CA ARG A 263 -13.80 38.31 -0.62
C ARG A 263 -12.42 38.97 -0.56
N ALA A 264 -11.51 38.48 0.29
CA ALA A 264 -10.19 39.05 0.46
C ALA A 264 -9.37 38.75 -0.78
N ASP A 265 -9.00 39.80 -1.51
CA ASP A 265 -8.13 39.67 -2.66
C ASP A 265 -6.70 39.28 -2.24
N GLN A 266 -5.97 38.65 -3.16
CA GLN A 266 -4.62 38.15 -2.90
C GLN A 266 -3.68 39.27 -2.43
N ASP A 267 -3.80 40.44 -3.04
CA ASP A 267 -2.87 41.54 -2.83
C ASP A 267 -3.06 42.15 -1.45
N SER A 268 -4.30 42.26 -0.97
CA SER A 268 -4.61 42.63 0.41
C SER A 268 -4.02 41.64 1.43
N LEU A 269 -4.13 40.33 1.19
CA LEU A 269 -3.54 39.32 2.08
C LEU A 269 -2.00 39.37 2.07
N VAL A 270 -1.41 39.54 0.88
CA VAL A 270 0.05 39.70 0.71
C VAL A 270 0.55 40.97 1.41
N ALA A 271 -0.16 42.08 1.27
CA ALA A 271 0.17 43.34 1.93
C ALA A 271 0.09 43.21 3.46
N GLU A 272 -0.94 42.52 3.98
CA GLU A 272 -1.08 42.29 5.42
C GLU A 272 0.04 41.42 5.99
N TYR A 273 0.38 40.31 5.32
CA TYR A 273 1.53 39.51 5.74
C TYR A 273 2.85 40.28 5.67
N GLN A 274 3.03 41.13 4.64
CA GLN A 274 4.20 42.01 4.55
C GLN A 274 4.27 42.95 5.75
N ARG A 275 3.17 43.65 6.09
CA ARG A 275 3.11 44.52 7.28
C ARG A 275 3.47 43.78 8.57
N LEU A 276 2.98 42.55 8.73
CA LEU A 276 3.29 41.73 9.89
C LEU A 276 4.77 41.36 9.96
N LEU A 277 5.39 40.95 8.85
CA LEU A 277 6.81 40.62 8.79
C LEU A 277 7.70 41.85 9.07
N ASP A 278 7.29 43.02 8.58
CA ASP A 278 8.02 44.27 8.80
C ASP A 278 7.91 44.74 10.26
N SER A 279 6.76 44.50 10.90
CA SER A 279 6.49 44.90 12.29
C SER A 279 7.04 43.93 13.33
N LEU A 280 7.15 42.64 12.98
CA LEU A 280 7.58 41.56 13.86
C LEU A 280 8.78 40.85 13.22
N PRO A 281 10.00 41.38 13.39
CA PRO A 281 11.19 40.92 12.68
C PRO A 281 11.70 39.55 13.14
N ALA A 282 11.08 38.91 14.12
CA ALA A 282 11.43 37.58 14.59
C ALA A 282 10.25 36.60 14.45
N LEU A 283 10.53 35.40 13.93
CA LEU A 283 9.50 34.36 13.74
C LEU A 283 8.85 33.91 15.05
N ALA A 284 9.59 33.98 16.17
CA ALA A 284 9.03 33.70 17.50
C ALA A 284 7.90 34.67 17.86
N GLN A 285 8.02 35.96 17.51
CA GLN A 285 6.99 36.97 17.77
C GLN A 285 5.75 36.75 16.91
N LEU A 286 5.93 36.38 15.64
CA LEU A 286 4.83 36.05 14.73
C LEU A 286 4.04 34.82 15.23
N ARG A 287 4.76 33.77 15.67
CA ARG A 287 4.14 32.56 16.23
C ARG A 287 3.39 32.86 17.52
N GLU A 288 3.98 33.65 18.42
CA GLU A 288 3.33 34.05 19.66
C GLU A 288 2.05 34.85 19.40
N LEU A 289 2.07 35.81 18.47
CA LEU A 289 0.87 36.50 18.02
C LEU A 289 -0.16 35.52 17.42
N GLY A 290 0.32 34.56 16.64
CA GLY A 290 -0.44 33.46 16.08
C GLY A 290 -1.21 32.66 17.12
N PHE A 291 -0.51 32.14 18.13
CA PHE A 291 -1.10 31.40 19.24
C PHE A 291 -2.12 32.26 20.00
N ARG A 292 -1.77 33.51 20.30
CA ARG A 292 -2.69 34.45 20.97
C ARG A 292 -3.96 34.79 20.20
N ARG A 293 -3.93 34.66 18.87
CA ARG A 293 -5.10 34.84 17.99
C ARG A 293 -5.90 33.54 17.83
N ALA A 294 -5.24 32.39 17.93
CA ALA A 294 -5.88 31.08 17.84
C ALA A 294 -6.55 30.67 19.16
N ASP A 295 -6.02 31.12 20.29
CA ASP A 295 -6.42 30.71 21.63
C ASP A 295 -6.48 31.89 22.60
N ALA A 296 -7.43 31.84 23.53
CA ALA A 296 -7.56 32.82 24.60
C ALA A 296 -6.55 32.59 25.73
N ALA A 297 -6.14 31.32 25.95
CA ALA A 297 -5.16 30.97 26.97
C ALA A 297 -3.80 31.61 26.64
N ARG A 298 -3.14 32.13 27.67
CA ARG A 298 -1.86 32.83 27.57
C ARG A 298 -0.74 31.98 28.15
N PRO A 299 0.51 32.09 27.66
CA PRO A 299 1.64 31.32 28.20
C PRO A 299 1.83 31.53 29.71
N GLU A 300 1.50 32.71 30.22
CA GLU A 300 1.59 33.08 31.63
C GLU A 300 0.57 32.35 32.52
N ASP A 301 -0.45 31.72 31.94
CA ASP A 301 -1.45 30.91 32.67
C ASP A 301 -0.93 29.50 33.03
N PHE A 302 0.30 29.15 32.63
CA PHE A 302 0.89 27.82 32.76
C PHE A 302 2.20 27.85 33.55
N ALA A 303 2.55 26.71 34.16
CA ALA A 303 3.76 26.59 34.98
C ALA A 303 5.04 26.83 34.17
N ASP A 304 5.06 26.41 32.90
CA ASP A 304 6.17 26.59 31.98
C ASP A 304 5.68 26.66 30.53
N ARG A 305 6.58 27.06 29.61
CA ARG A 305 6.26 27.15 28.17
C ARG A 305 5.89 25.80 27.57
N GLY A 306 6.51 24.71 28.03
CA GLY A 306 6.19 23.35 27.57
C GLY A 306 4.74 23.00 27.86
N ALA A 307 4.27 23.24 29.09
CA ALA A 307 2.89 23.01 29.51
C ALA A 307 1.88 23.84 28.68
N TYR A 308 2.21 25.09 28.33
CA TYR A 308 1.40 25.88 27.40
C TYR A 308 1.33 25.24 26.00
N LEU A 309 2.45 24.77 25.47
CA LEU A 309 2.49 24.11 24.16
C LEU A 309 1.73 22.78 24.18
N GLU A 310 1.83 21.99 25.24
CA GLU A 310 1.06 20.76 25.43
C GLU A 310 -0.44 21.03 25.50
N TYR A 311 -0.85 22.09 26.20
CA TYR A 311 -2.23 22.54 26.20
C TYR A 311 -2.72 22.85 24.78
N LEU A 312 -1.93 23.61 24.00
CA LEU A 312 -2.28 23.91 22.60
C LEU A 312 -2.36 22.63 21.74
N ILE A 313 -1.49 21.65 21.97
CA ILE A 313 -1.45 20.39 21.22
C ILE A 313 -2.68 19.53 21.54
N THR A 314 -3.00 19.40 22.82
CA THR A 314 -4.08 18.52 23.32
C THR A 314 -5.46 19.16 23.25
N ARG A 315 -5.54 20.45 22.93
CA ARG A 315 -6.80 21.17 22.86
C ARG A 315 -7.72 20.62 21.76
N PRO A 316 -8.97 20.27 22.10
CA PRO A 316 -9.96 19.82 21.13
C PRO A 316 -10.28 20.89 20.07
N GLY A 317 -10.33 20.47 18.80
CA GLY A 317 -10.68 21.35 17.68
C GLY A 317 -9.59 22.35 17.28
N GLN A 318 -8.35 22.13 17.75
CA GLN A 318 -7.24 22.99 17.39
C GLN A 318 -6.94 22.96 15.88
N LYS A 319 -6.55 24.12 15.35
CA LYS A 319 -6.12 24.23 13.95
C LYS A 319 -4.83 23.46 13.74
N ALA A 320 -4.74 22.71 12.64
CA ALA A 320 -3.59 21.85 12.34
C ALA A 320 -2.24 22.61 12.31
N TRP A 321 -2.23 23.86 11.85
CA TRP A 321 -1.02 24.68 11.85
C TRP A 321 -0.58 25.07 13.28
N VAL A 322 -1.51 25.29 14.22
CA VAL A 322 -1.14 25.62 15.61
C VAL A 322 -0.43 24.43 16.23
N LEU A 323 -1.01 23.24 16.08
CA LEU A 323 -0.40 22.04 16.61
C LEU A 323 0.97 21.75 15.97
N PHE A 324 1.11 21.91 14.66
CA PHE A 324 2.42 21.76 14.03
C PHE A 324 3.46 22.73 14.59
N GLN A 325 3.09 24.01 14.75
CA GLN A 325 3.99 25.01 15.32
C GLN A 325 4.33 24.68 16.78
N ALA A 326 3.35 24.27 17.58
CA ALA A 326 3.56 23.90 18.97
C ALA A 326 4.47 22.67 19.13
N LEU A 327 4.26 21.62 18.31
CA LEU A 327 5.15 20.44 18.30
C LEU A 327 6.58 20.79 17.87
N ARG A 328 6.76 21.71 16.91
CA ARG A 328 8.09 22.13 16.46
C ARG A 328 8.80 22.98 17.50
N GLU A 329 8.06 23.82 18.21
CA GLU A 329 8.60 24.61 19.30
C GLU A 329 8.99 23.73 20.49
N LEU A 330 8.16 22.74 20.85
CA LEU A 330 8.48 21.78 21.89
C LEU A 330 9.71 20.91 21.53
N GLU A 331 9.84 20.50 20.26
CA GLU A 331 11.07 19.87 19.74
C GLU A 331 12.29 20.79 19.85
N ALA A 332 12.16 22.07 19.49
CA ALA A 332 13.26 23.04 19.57
C ALA A 332 13.67 23.34 21.01
N MET A 333 12.74 23.23 21.97
CA MET A 333 13.03 23.31 23.40
C MET A 333 13.79 22.08 23.93
N ARG A 334 13.90 21.01 23.14
CA ARG A 334 14.56 19.75 23.52
C ARG A 334 13.94 19.13 24.78
N ASP A 335 12.64 19.33 24.95
CA ASP A 335 11.87 18.80 26.06
C ASP A 335 11.38 17.38 25.71
N PRO A 336 11.69 16.34 26.51
CA PRO A 336 11.29 14.96 26.21
C PRO A 336 9.77 14.76 26.19
N ARG A 337 8.97 15.69 26.72
CA ARG A 337 7.50 15.69 26.58
C ARG A 337 7.05 15.62 25.11
N ILE A 338 7.87 16.10 24.16
CA ILE A 338 7.58 15.95 22.73
C ILE A 338 7.37 14.49 22.31
N LEU A 339 8.06 13.54 22.95
CA LEU A 339 7.96 12.11 22.63
C LEU A 339 6.55 11.59 22.94
N VAL A 340 5.99 11.98 24.07
CA VAL A 340 4.61 11.66 24.45
C VAL A 340 3.61 12.24 23.45
N GLN A 341 3.78 13.52 23.11
CA GLN A 341 2.87 14.20 22.18
C GLN A 341 2.90 13.56 20.79
N LEU A 342 4.08 13.21 20.28
CA LEU A 342 4.20 12.50 19.00
C LEU A 342 3.56 11.12 19.04
N ALA A 343 3.72 10.37 20.15
CA ALA A 343 3.11 9.06 20.32
C ALA A 343 1.57 9.10 20.40
N ALA A 344 1.00 10.23 20.85
CA ALA A 344 -0.45 10.41 20.92
C ALA A 344 -1.08 10.73 19.55
N LEU A 345 -0.33 11.32 18.61
CA LEU A 345 -0.87 11.78 17.31
C LEU A 345 -1.66 10.72 16.53
N PRO A 346 -1.24 9.44 16.44
CA PRO A 346 -2.02 8.42 15.73
C PRO A 346 -3.40 8.15 16.32
N LEU A 347 -3.61 8.47 17.60
CA LEU A 347 -4.88 8.27 18.30
C LEU A 347 -5.82 9.48 18.16
N HIS A 348 -5.33 10.61 17.63
CA HIS A 348 -6.10 11.82 17.38
C HIS A 348 -6.82 11.77 16.02
N GLU A 349 -7.83 10.90 15.89
CA GLU A 349 -8.56 10.63 14.63
C GLU A 349 -9.22 11.85 13.97
N ASN A 350 -9.43 12.94 14.73
CA ASN A 350 -10.18 14.10 14.27
C ASN A 350 -9.31 15.31 13.89
N ILE A 351 -7.99 15.26 14.11
CA ILE A 351 -7.14 16.45 14.01
C ILE A 351 -6.16 16.37 12.82
N PHE A 352 -5.86 15.17 12.27
CA PHE A 352 -4.69 14.99 11.39
C PHE A 352 -4.87 14.29 10.03
N SER A 353 -5.92 14.63 9.27
CA SER A 353 -5.93 14.34 7.82
C SER A 353 -5.07 15.32 7.00
N SER A 354 -4.76 16.51 7.54
CA SER A 354 -3.89 17.47 6.85
C SER A 354 -2.41 17.10 7.02
N ARG A 355 -1.71 16.87 5.91
CA ARG A 355 -0.26 16.63 5.80
C ARG A 355 0.29 15.33 6.42
N ASN A 356 -0.53 14.32 6.68
CA ASN A 356 -0.03 12.98 7.06
C ASN A 356 0.77 12.97 8.39
N LEU A 357 0.54 13.94 9.29
CA LEU A 357 1.29 14.08 10.55
C LEU A 357 1.23 12.82 11.42
N SER A 358 0.10 12.10 11.42
CA SER A 358 -0.04 10.80 12.07
C SER A 358 0.92 9.75 11.47
N GLY A 359 1.03 9.70 10.14
CA GLY A 359 1.95 8.80 9.44
C GLY A 359 3.44 9.14 9.64
N GLU A 360 3.76 10.42 9.85
CA GLU A 360 5.15 10.89 10.08
C GLU A 360 5.57 10.84 11.56
N SER A 361 4.62 10.77 12.50
CA SER A 361 4.87 10.83 13.95
C SER A 361 5.89 9.81 14.42
N ARG A 362 5.78 8.57 13.93
CA ARG A 362 6.72 7.50 14.28
C ARG A 362 8.12 7.74 13.72
N SER A 363 8.25 8.06 12.43
CA SER A 363 9.57 8.34 11.85
C SER A 363 10.23 9.55 12.54
N ARG A 364 9.43 10.49 13.03
CA ARG A 364 9.91 11.61 13.84
C ARG A 364 10.36 11.17 15.24
N LEU A 365 9.61 10.29 15.91
CA LEU A 365 10.05 9.66 17.17
C LEU A 365 11.37 8.90 17.00
N GLU A 366 11.45 8.04 15.99
CA GLU A 366 12.65 7.27 15.66
C GLU A 366 13.83 8.19 15.32
N GLY A 367 13.61 9.28 14.58
CA GLY A 367 14.65 10.26 14.30
C GLY A 367 15.10 11.05 15.52
N LEU A 368 14.17 11.38 16.43
CA LEU A 368 14.46 12.10 17.66
C LEU A 368 15.06 11.23 18.75
N THR A 369 14.97 9.90 18.67
CA THR A 369 15.46 9.00 19.73
C THR A 369 16.55 8.04 19.26
N GLY A 370 16.63 7.80 17.95
CA GLY A 370 17.43 6.70 17.39
C GLY A 370 16.89 5.32 17.75
N VAL A 371 15.68 5.22 18.32
CA VAL A 371 15.09 3.98 18.82
C VAL A 371 13.79 3.69 18.08
N ARG A 372 13.61 2.42 17.73
CA ARG A 372 12.38 1.85 17.19
C ARG A 372 11.69 1.05 18.29
N LEU A 373 10.47 1.46 18.61
CA LEU A 373 9.62 0.81 19.60
C LEU A 373 8.73 -0.26 18.95
N LEU A 374 8.83 -1.50 19.44
CA LEU A 374 7.93 -2.59 19.12
C LEU A 374 6.98 -2.83 20.29
N VAL A 375 5.69 -2.90 20.02
CA VAL A 375 4.65 -3.19 21.01
C VAL A 375 3.61 -4.13 20.43
N LYS A 376 2.83 -4.77 21.30
CA LYS A 376 1.80 -5.71 20.86
C LYS A 376 0.72 -5.02 20.02
N ASP A 377 0.33 -5.64 18.91
CA ASP A 377 -0.86 -5.28 18.14
C ASP A 377 -2.12 -6.02 18.63
N SER A 378 -3.22 -5.91 17.88
CA SER A 378 -4.47 -6.60 18.18
C SER A 378 -4.40 -8.13 18.03
N GLU A 379 -3.41 -8.66 17.31
CA GLU A 379 -3.15 -10.11 17.20
C GLU A 379 -2.20 -10.61 18.31
N GLY A 380 -1.63 -9.69 19.11
CA GLY A 380 -0.74 -10.01 20.22
C GLY A 380 0.74 -10.08 19.85
N GLU A 381 1.08 -9.75 18.60
CA GLU A 381 2.43 -9.81 18.05
C GLU A 381 3.17 -8.48 18.29
N LEU A 382 4.48 -8.56 18.61
CA LEU A 382 5.31 -7.36 18.74
C LEU A 382 5.63 -6.80 17.37
N VAL A 383 5.07 -5.63 17.08
CA VAL A 383 5.24 -4.96 15.80
C VAL A 383 5.54 -3.47 16.01
N ALA A 384 6.35 -2.91 15.12
CA ALA A 384 6.53 -1.47 15.02
C ALA A 384 5.63 -0.87 13.92
N ASP A 385 5.46 -1.57 12.78
CA ASP A 385 4.74 -1.11 11.58
C ASP A 385 3.22 -1.39 11.65
N GLY A 386 2.47 -0.89 10.68
CA GLY A 386 1.02 -1.16 10.52
C GLY A 386 0.08 -0.13 11.15
N TYR A 387 -1.13 -0.05 10.61
CA TYR A 387 -2.21 0.80 11.14
C TYR A 387 -3.07 -0.01 12.13
N ASP A 388 -2.55 -0.20 13.35
CA ASP A 388 -3.25 -0.87 14.44
C ASP A 388 -3.44 0.09 15.63
N ARG A 389 -4.68 0.20 16.11
CA ARG A 389 -5.04 1.09 17.23
C ARG A 389 -4.58 0.56 18.59
N VAL A 390 -4.60 -0.76 18.80
CA VAL A 390 -4.07 -1.40 20.01
C VAL A 390 -2.56 -1.17 20.10
N LYS A 391 -1.85 -1.31 18.98
CA LYS A 391 -0.43 -0.96 18.88
C LYS A 391 -0.17 0.51 19.21
N SER A 392 -0.94 1.41 18.60
CA SER A 392 -0.79 2.86 18.82
C SER A 392 -1.07 3.24 20.29
N ARG A 393 -2.07 2.61 20.93
CA ARG A 393 -2.28 2.70 22.39
C ARG A 393 -1.02 2.26 23.12
N ASN A 394 -0.57 1.04 22.86
CA ASN A 394 0.50 0.41 23.64
C ASN A 394 1.79 1.24 23.53
N ALA A 395 2.04 1.82 22.35
CA ALA A 395 3.14 2.77 22.16
C ALA A 395 2.97 4.03 23.02
N LEU A 396 1.77 4.62 23.10
CA LEU A 396 1.53 5.78 23.96
C LEU A 396 1.76 5.46 25.44
N HIS A 397 1.27 4.31 25.93
CA HIS A 397 1.52 3.92 27.32
C HIS A 397 3.02 3.79 27.61
N TYR A 398 3.79 3.18 26.72
CA TYR A 398 5.25 3.13 26.84
C TYR A 398 5.84 4.54 26.94
N TRP A 399 5.55 5.43 25.98
CA TRP A 399 6.15 6.76 25.98
C TRP A 399 5.76 7.58 27.21
N VAL A 400 4.53 7.49 27.70
CA VAL A 400 4.14 8.21 28.94
C VAL A 400 4.88 7.67 30.17
N ALA A 401 5.15 6.36 30.21
CA ALA A 401 5.85 5.73 31.33
C ALA A 401 7.37 5.91 31.30
N HIS A 402 7.96 6.14 30.12
CA HIS A 402 9.42 6.10 29.92
C HIS A 402 10.02 7.37 29.30
N TYR A 403 9.26 8.42 28.97
CA TYR A 403 9.84 9.59 28.27
C TYR A 403 10.92 10.33 29.07
N ASP A 404 10.87 10.28 30.40
CA ASP A 404 11.85 10.89 31.30
C ASP A 404 13.18 10.11 31.37
N GLU A 405 13.20 8.86 30.88
CA GLU A 405 14.41 8.06 30.69
C GLU A 405 15.23 8.48 29.45
N TYR A 406 14.72 9.44 28.67
CA TYR A 406 15.36 9.95 27.46
C TYR A 406 15.93 11.36 27.71
N GLN A 407 17.23 11.54 27.48
CA GLN A 407 17.91 12.83 27.66
C GLN A 407 18.46 13.38 26.36
N TRP A 408 18.32 14.68 26.12
CA TRP A 408 18.86 15.30 24.92
C TRP A 408 20.40 15.25 24.89
N SER A 409 20.97 14.79 23.78
CA SER A 409 22.40 14.83 23.48
C SER A 409 22.67 15.82 22.35
N ASP A 410 23.47 16.85 22.62
CA ASP A 410 23.91 17.81 21.60
C ASP A 410 24.82 17.20 20.54
N VAL A 411 25.65 16.23 20.94
CA VAL A 411 26.57 15.53 20.03
C VAL A 411 25.79 14.69 19.02
N ALA A 412 24.78 13.96 19.49
CA ALA A 412 23.95 13.13 18.63
C ALA A 412 22.77 13.90 18.00
N ALA A 413 22.54 15.14 18.44
CA ALA A 413 21.39 15.99 18.08
C ALA A 413 20.04 15.26 18.20
N ARG A 414 19.88 14.45 19.27
CA ARG A 414 18.71 13.61 19.54
C ARG A 414 18.60 13.26 21.02
N PHE A 415 17.45 12.78 21.45
CA PHE A 415 17.25 12.17 22.76
C PHE A 415 17.91 10.79 22.80
N VAL A 416 18.75 10.55 23.80
CA VAL A 416 19.43 9.29 24.03
C VAL A 416 18.78 8.63 25.24
N TYR A 417 18.29 7.42 25.01
CA TYR A 417 17.77 6.55 26.05
C TYR A 417 18.89 6.17 27.04
N GLN A 418 18.62 6.28 28.34
CA GLN A 418 19.60 6.03 29.40
C GLN A 418 19.63 4.58 29.93
N GLY A 419 18.74 3.70 29.44
CA GLY A 419 18.72 2.29 29.79
C GLY A 419 19.55 1.40 28.85
N ASP A 420 19.74 0.14 29.25
CA ASP A 420 20.64 -0.82 28.58
C ASP A 420 19.93 -1.88 27.71
N ASP A 421 18.61 -1.80 27.52
CA ASP A 421 17.77 -2.84 26.90
C ASP A 421 17.51 -2.68 25.38
N ILE A 422 18.33 -1.88 24.68
CA ILE A 422 18.23 -1.76 23.22
C ILE A 422 18.77 -3.03 22.56
N LYS A 423 17.86 -3.88 22.06
CA LYS A 423 18.23 -5.10 21.35
C LYS A 423 18.70 -4.78 19.93
N PRO A 424 19.80 -5.38 19.44
CA PRO A 424 20.23 -5.15 18.07
C PRO A 424 19.15 -5.60 17.07
N LEU A 425 19.03 -4.84 15.97
CA LEU A 425 18.21 -5.27 14.84
C LEU A 425 18.77 -6.59 14.28
N ASP A 426 17.87 -7.54 14.03
CA ASP A 426 18.20 -8.74 13.28
C ASP A 426 18.62 -8.37 11.85
N THR A 427 19.74 -8.91 11.36
CA THR A 427 20.29 -8.62 10.02
C THR A 427 19.26 -8.75 8.90
N LEU A 428 18.39 -9.75 8.96
CA LEU A 428 17.36 -9.95 7.95
C LEU A 428 16.24 -8.90 8.07
N ALA A 429 15.93 -8.39 9.27
CA ALA A 429 14.98 -7.28 9.44
C ALA A 429 15.52 -5.98 8.82
N VAL A 430 16.81 -5.68 9.04
CA VAL A 430 17.50 -4.53 8.42
C VAL A 430 17.39 -4.57 6.89
N LEU A 431 17.67 -5.72 6.29
CA LEU A 431 17.62 -5.89 4.85
C LEU A 431 16.20 -5.70 4.30
N VAL A 432 15.18 -6.19 5.00
CA VAL A 432 13.78 -6.00 4.58
C VAL A 432 13.37 -4.53 4.65
N GLU A 433 13.74 -3.80 5.69
CA GLU A 433 13.49 -2.35 5.78
C GLU A 433 14.15 -1.56 4.66
N GLN A 434 15.38 -1.94 4.31
CA GLN A 434 16.10 -1.33 3.20
C GLN A 434 15.37 -1.52 1.87
N LEU A 435 14.52 -2.53 1.68
CA LEU A 435 13.69 -2.62 0.46
C LEU A 435 12.67 -1.48 0.34
N TYR A 436 12.25 -0.88 1.46
CA TYR A 436 11.25 0.19 1.52
C TYR A 436 11.85 1.59 1.58
N THR A 437 13.18 1.70 1.62
CA THR A 437 13.84 3.00 1.60
C THR A 437 13.65 3.69 0.25
N LYS A 438 13.62 5.04 0.27
CA LYS A 438 13.66 5.85 -0.95
C LYS A 438 15.00 5.81 -1.65
N ASP A 439 16.01 5.24 -1.01
CA ASP A 439 17.34 5.13 -1.55
C ASP A 439 17.50 3.93 -2.49
N ASP A 440 17.68 4.21 -3.77
CA ASP A 440 17.76 3.19 -4.82
C ASP A 440 18.94 2.23 -4.58
N ALA A 441 20.10 2.72 -4.14
CA ALA A 441 21.29 1.88 -3.93
C ALA A 441 21.16 0.98 -2.69
N ALA A 442 20.61 1.49 -1.58
CA ALA A 442 20.39 0.69 -0.38
C ALA A 442 19.33 -0.40 -0.61
N ALA A 443 18.25 -0.07 -1.31
CA ALA A 443 17.20 -1.04 -1.65
C ALA A 443 17.73 -2.16 -2.55
N VAL A 444 18.48 -1.81 -3.59
CA VAL A 444 19.08 -2.78 -4.52
C VAL A 444 20.15 -3.63 -3.84
N GLY A 445 21.00 -3.03 -3.00
CA GLY A 445 21.98 -3.76 -2.19
C GLY A 445 21.33 -4.75 -1.22
N ALA A 446 20.20 -4.35 -0.61
CA ALA A 446 19.46 -5.25 0.27
C ALA A 446 18.89 -6.46 -0.46
N VAL A 447 18.41 -6.31 -1.70
CA VAL A 447 18.02 -7.47 -2.53
C VAL A 447 19.20 -8.41 -2.75
N ALA A 448 20.35 -7.87 -3.14
CA ALA A 448 21.54 -8.67 -3.41
C ALA A 448 21.97 -9.47 -2.18
N GLU A 449 21.86 -8.91 -0.98
CA GLU A 449 22.17 -9.62 0.28
C GLU A 449 21.08 -10.62 0.68
N LEU A 450 19.80 -10.27 0.53
CA LEU A 450 18.67 -11.19 0.83
C LEU A 450 18.73 -12.47 0.00
N MET A 451 19.15 -12.38 -1.27
CA MET A 451 19.34 -13.52 -2.16
C MET A 451 20.43 -14.49 -1.67
N GLN A 452 21.35 -14.03 -0.82
CA GLN A 452 22.45 -14.85 -0.32
C GLN A 452 22.07 -15.60 0.97
N LEU A 453 20.92 -15.31 1.56
CA LEU A 453 20.44 -15.97 2.78
C LEU A 453 19.91 -17.39 2.50
N PRO A 454 19.86 -18.25 3.53
CA PRO A 454 19.19 -19.55 3.43
C PRO A 454 17.70 -19.41 3.12
N VAL A 455 17.20 -20.22 2.18
CA VAL A 455 15.82 -20.16 1.67
C VAL A 455 14.78 -20.24 2.80
N ASP A 456 14.95 -21.17 3.76
CA ASP A 456 14.01 -21.33 4.88
C ASP A 456 13.96 -20.14 5.83
N SER A 457 15.06 -19.40 5.96
CA SER A 457 15.12 -18.18 6.78
C SER A 457 14.39 -17.03 6.09
N LEU A 458 14.54 -16.96 4.77
CA LEU A 458 13.89 -15.98 3.92
C LEU A 458 12.36 -16.23 3.85
N LEU A 459 11.92 -17.47 3.59
CA LEU A 459 10.50 -17.84 3.47
C LEU A 459 9.70 -17.55 4.74
N ARG A 460 10.25 -17.92 5.92
CA ARG A 460 9.60 -17.65 7.21
C ARG A 460 9.26 -16.17 7.45
N ARG A 461 9.99 -15.24 6.84
CA ARG A 461 9.70 -13.79 6.93
C ARG A 461 8.96 -13.21 5.73
N ILE A 462 9.08 -13.81 4.54
CA ILE A 462 8.30 -13.43 3.34
C ILE A 462 6.81 -13.72 3.52
N ASP A 463 6.48 -14.80 4.24
CA ASP A 463 5.09 -15.18 4.51
C ASP A 463 4.45 -14.36 5.65
N GLY A 464 5.25 -13.57 6.38
CA GLY A 464 4.77 -12.63 7.40
C GLY A 464 4.27 -11.29 6.83
N ARG A 465 3.62 -10.47 7.68
CA ARG A 465 3.05 -9.16 7.28
C ARG A 465 4.08 -8.16 6.71
N TYR A 466 5.38 -8.41 6.91
CA TYR A 466 6.49 -7.54 6.46
C TYR A 466 6.65 -7.44 4.93
N PHE A 467 6.30 -8.47 4.16
CA PHE A 467 6.45 -8.48 2.69
C PHE A 467 5.15 -8.14 1.93
N GLY A 468 4.02 -7.98 2.63
CA GLY A 468 2.72 -7.71 2.02
C GLY A 468 2.66 -6.41 1.20
N GLY A 469 3.51 -5.44 1.53
CA GLY A 469 3.52 -4.10 0.91
C GLY A 469 4.55 -3.88 -0.21
N LEU A 470 5.27 -4.91 -0.68
CA LEU A 470 6.38 -4.73 -1.64
C LEU A 470 5.95 -4.21 -3.03
N HIS A 471 4.65 -4.10 -3.29
CA HIS A 471 4.13 -3.37 -4.43
C HIS A 471 4.34 -1.86 -4.26
N GLY A 472 5.49 -1.36 -4.72
CA GLY A 472 5.81 0.07 -4.76
C GLY A 472 6.76 0.57 -3.68
N ALA A 473 7.44 -0.32 -2.96
CA ALA A 473 8.41 -0.01 -1.89
C ALA A 473 9.55 0.91 -2.36
N ASN A 474 10.17 0.58 -3.49
CA ASN A 474 11.16 1.42 -4.16
C ASN A 474 11.07 1.20 -5.69
N GLY A 475 11.22 2.28 -6.46
CA GLY A 475 11.07 2.27 -7.92
C GLY A 475 12.21 1.59 -8.69
N ALA A 476 13.39 1.42 -8.08
CA ALA A 476 14.53 0.73 -8.64
C ALA A 476 14.44 -0.80 -8.49
N LEU A 477 13.60 -1.31 -7.59
CA LEU A 477 13.49 -2.74 -7.32
C LEU A 477 12.90 -3.53 -8.50
N PRO A 478 13.37 -4.78 -8.73
CA PRO A 478 12.83 -5.68 -9.74
C PRO A 478 11.32 -5.93 -9.57
N LEU A 479 10.62 -6.10 -10.70
CA LEU A 479 9.21 -6.51 -10.67
C LEU A 479 9.07 -7.93 -10.13
N SER A 480 8.01 -8.13 -9.33
CA SER A 480 7.69 -9.42 -8.69
C SER A 480 8.80 -9.94 -7.76
N LEU A 481 9.55 -9.04 -7.11
CA LEU A 481 10.61 -9.41 -6.17
C LEU A 481 10.13 -10.44 -5.13
N LYS A 482 8.93 -10.26 -4.55
CA LYS A 482 8.38 -11.20 -3.55
C LYS A 482 8.32 -12.65 -4.04
N THR A 483 7.88 -12.89 -5.27
CA THR A 483 7.74 -14.27 -5.78
C THR A 483 9.07 -14.84 -6.27
N LYS A 484 10.00 -13.98 -6.69
CA LYS A 484 11.25 -14.40 -7.31
C LYS A 484 12.43 -14.50 -6.35
N LEU A 485 12.41 -13.75 -5.26
CA LEU A 485 13.49 -13.74 -4.28
C LEU A 485 13.76 -15.13 -3.66
N PRO A 486 12.74 -15.93 -3.26
CA PRO A 486 12.96 -17.30 -2.78
C PRO A 486 13.59 -18.20 -3.84
N ALA A 487 13.04 -18.13 -5.05
CA ALA A 487 13.49 -18.87 -6.23
C ALA A 487 14.97 -18.59 -6.56
N LEU A 488 15.37 -17.32 -6.54
CA LEU A 488 16.75 -16.93 -6.79
C LEU A 488 17.68 -17.34 -5.64
N ALA A 489 17.24 -17.19 -4.39
CA ALA A 489 18.01 -17.66 -3.24
C ALA A 489 18.26 -19.17 -3.28
N GLU A 490 17.30 -19.94 -3.78
CA GLU A 490 17.42 -21.38 -3.98
C GLU A 490 18.44 -21.74 -5.07
N VAL A 491 18.37 -21.12 -6.24
CA VAL A 491 19.38 -21.37 -7.30
C VAL A 491 20.79 -21.00 -6.83
N LEU A 492 20.94 -19.89 -6.10
CA LEU A 492 22.23 -19.51 -5.53
C LEU A 492 22.68 -20.50 -4.44
N ALA A 493 21.77 -21.08 -3.65
CA ALA A 493 22.12 -22.12 -2.69
C ALA A 493 22.72 -23.36 -3.39
N ILE A 494 22.07 -23.81 -4.47
CA ILE A 494 22.57 -24.94 -5.28
C ILE A 494 23.94 -24.62 -5.90
N CYS A 495 24.15 -23.40 -6.37
CA CYS A 495 25.46 -22.97 -6.89
C CYS A 495 26.54 -23.02 -5.80
N ARG A 496 26.23 -22.57 -4.57
CA ARG A 496 27.17 -22.62 -3.43
C ARG A 496 27.54 -24.06 -3.05
N GLU A 497 26.56 -24.96 -3.01
CA GLU A 497 26.80 -26.39 -2.72
C GLU A 497 27.75 -27.04 -3.73
N ARG A 498 27.77 -26.51 -4.96
CA ARG A 498 28.64 -26.97 -6.05
C ARG A 498 29.97 -26.21 -6.14
N GLY A 499 30.25 -25.30 -5.20
CA GLY A 499 31.45 -24.47 -5.20
C GLY A 499 31.48 -23.41 -6.31
N GLN A 500 30.35 -23.11 -6.94
CA GLN A 500 30.24 -22.03 -7.93
C GLN A 500 30.09 -20.67 -7.24
N SER A 501 30.61 -19.62 -7.86
CA SER A 501 30.51 -18.28 -7.31
C SER A 501 29.09 -17.73 -7.46
N THR A 502 28.53 -17.25 -6.33
CA THR A 502 27.24 -16.54 -6.30
C THR A 502 27.37 -15.03 -6.17
N ARG A 503 28.60 -14.52 -6.14
CA ARG A 503 28.92 -13.09 -6.10
C ARG A 503 29.93 -12.76 -7.19
N LEU A 504 29.83 -11.56 -7.73
CA LEU A 504 30.80 -11.05 -8.69
C LEU A 504 32.10 -10.66 -7.98
N SER A 505 33.23 -10.73 -8.69
CA SER A 505 34.47 -10.12 -8.21
C SER A 505 34.33 -8.60 -8.19
N LEU A 506 35.06 -7.92 -7.29
CA LEU A 506 35.07 -6.46 -7.21
C LEU A 506 35.43 -5.80 -8.56
N ARG A 507 36.31 -6.44 -9.33
CA ARG A 507 36.73 -5.99 -10.66
C ARG A 507 35.59 -6.07 -11.67
N THR A 508 34.87 -7.20 -11.69
CA THR A 508 33.72 -7.41 -12.57
C THR A 508 32.61 -6.43 -12.23
N GLU A 509 32.29 -6.27 -10.94
CA GLU A 509 31.27 -5.32 -10.48
C GLU A 509 31.62 -3.86 -10.84
N ALA A 510 32.89 -3.45 -10.68
CA ALA A 510 33.34 -2.12 -11.09
C ALA A 510 33.20 -1.89 -12.61
N THR A 511 33.45 -2.93 -13.41
CA THR A 511 33.30 -2.87 -14.87
C THR A 511 31.83 -2.77 -15.28
N LEU A 512 30.94 -3.51 -14.61
CA LEU A 512 29.49 -3.41 -14.82
C LEU A 512 28.94 -2.04 -14.38
N LYS A 513 29.47 -1.44 -13.30
CA LYS A 513 29.11 -0.05 -12.94
C LYS A 513 29.51 0.96 -14.02
N ARG A 514 30.63 0.73 -14.72
CA ARG A 514 31.00 1.53 -15.89
C ARG A 514 30.04 1.29 -17.06
N LEU A 515 29.60 0.05 -17.27
CA LEU A 515 28.59 -0.29 -18.29
C LEU A 515 27.28 0.48 -18.05
N CYS A 516 26.85 0.64 -16.79
CA CYS A 516 25.67 1.43 -16.42
C CYS A 516 25.80 2.93 -16.75
N ALA A 517 27.02 3.46 -16.81
CA ALA A 517 27.28 4.87 -17.11
C ALA A 517 27.51 5.15 -18.61
N ALA A 518 27.59 4.11 -19.45
CA ALA A 518 27.88 4.23 -20.86
C ALA A 518 26.75 4.93 -21.63
N VAL A 519 27.13 5.88 -22.49
CA VAL A 519 26.19 6.78 -23.17
C VAL A 519 25.61 6.15 -24.45
N ASN A 520 26.33 5.22 -25.08
CA ASN A 520 25.94 4.60 -26.35
C ASN A 520 26.38 3.12 -26.47
N GLY A 521 25.91 2.44 -27.51
CA GLY A 521 26.16 1.00 -27.75
C GLY A 521 27.64 0.65 -27.97
N ALA A 522 28.38 1.44 -28.74
CA ALA A 522 29.80 1.18 -29.01
C ALA A 522 30.66 1.23 -27.72
N GLU A 523 30.35 2.16 -26.83
CA GLU A 523 30.99 2.23 -25.51
C GLU A 523 30.64 0.99 -24.65
N ARG A 524 29.38 0.52 -24.71
CA ARG A 524 28.94 -0.69 -24.00
C ARG A 524 29.67 -1.94 -24.48
N GLU A 525 29.75 -2.16 -25.79
CA GLU A 525 30.49 -3.28 -26.38
C GLU A 525 31.97 -3.25 -25.98
N LYS A 526 32.60 -2.06 -26.02
CA LYS A 526 33.98 -1.90 -25.56
C LYS A 526 34.13 -2.26 -24.07
N ILE A 527 33.20 -1.85 -23.22
CA ILE A 527 33.24 -2.19 -21.79
C ILE A 527 33.00 -3.69 -21.57
N LEU A 528 32.07 -4.32 -22.29
CA LEU A 528 31.83 -5.76 -22.24
C LEU A 528 33.07 -6.55 -22.65
N SER A 529 33.83 -6.08 -23.65
CA SER A 529 35.11 -6.71 -24.04
C SER A 529 36.21 -6.64 -22.97
N MET A 530 36.06 -5.77 -21.95
CA MET A 530 36.96 -5.68 -20.81
C MET A 530 36.55 -6.60 -19.64
N LEU A 531 35.35 -7.18 -19.69
CA LEU A 531 34.93 -8.16 -18.69
C LEU A 531 35.72 -9.45 -18.87
N GLU A 532 35.96 -10.14 -17.76
CA GLU A 532 36.45 -11.51 -17.82
C GLU A 532 35.41 -12.39 -18.51
N GLU A 533 35.86 -13.25 -19.41
CA GLU A 533 35.00 -14.15 -20.17
C GLU A 533 34.07 -14.94 -19.23
N PRO A 534 32.78 -15.10 -19.56
CA PRO A 534 31.88 -15.84 -18.70
C PRO A 534 32.32 -17.29 -18.61
N ARG A 535 32.07 -17.90 -17.46
CA ARG A 535 32.41 -19.28 -17.16
C ARG A 535 31.27 -19.90 -16.36
N ILE A 536 31.19 -21.22 -16.38
CA ILE A 536 30.15 -21.97 -15.66
C ILE A 536 30.15 -21.62 -14.15
N ASP A 537 31.31 -21.32 -13.58
CA ASP A 537 31.49 -20.97 -12.18
C ASP A 537 31.07 -19.53 -11.81
N ASN A 538 30.91 -18.61 -12.77
CA ASN A 538 30.56 -17.21 -12.50
C ASN A 538 29.28 -16.71 -13.23
N ILE A 539 28.74 -17.49 -14.18
CA ILE A 539 27.62 -17.08 -15.02
C ILE A 539 26.37 -16.75 -14.20
N THR A 540 26.07 -17.54 -13.17
CA THR A 540 24.90 -17.32 -12.31
C THR A 540 25.01 -16.01 -11.53
N ALA A 541 26.22 -15.57 -11.16
CA ALA A 541 26.42 -14.28 -10.50
C ALA A 541 26.15 -13.09 -11.45
N LEU A 542 26.54 -13.20 -12.73
CA LEU A 542 26.23 -12.20 -13.75
C LEU A 542 24.73 -12.10 -14.00
N GLU A 543 24.06 -13.25 -14.10
CA GLU A 543 22.61 -13.36 -14.26
C GLU A 543 21.83 -12.75 -13.09
N ALA A 544 22.26 -13.04 -11.86
CA ALA A 544 21.66 -12.48 -10.66
C ALA A 544 21.84 -10.95 -10.62
N TRP A 545 23.03 -10.46 -10.97
CA TRP A 545 23.29 -9.03 -11.08
C TRP A 545 22.39 -8.36 -12.11
N GLY A 546 22.27 -8.94 -13.32
CA GLY A 546 21.39 -8.44 -14.38
C GLY A 546 19.94 -8.33 -13.90
N TYR A 547 19.43 -9.36 -13.23
CA TYR A 547 18.08 -9.33 -12.66
C TYR A 547 17.88 -8.22 -11.62
N VAL A 548 18.82 -8.07 -10.67
CA VAL A 548 18.74 -7.09 -9.58
C VAL A 548 18.73 -5.65 -10.12
N HIS A 549 19.49 -5.40 -11.20
CA HIS A 549 19.67 -4.05 -11.77
C HIS A 549 18.77 -3.73 -12.99
N ALA A 550 18.00 -4.70 -13.50
CA ALA A 550 17.23 -4.59 -14.75
C ALA A 550 16.32 -3.36 -14.85
N ARG A 551 15.79 -2.88 -13.72
CA ARG A 551 14.89 -1.71 -13.71
C ARG A 551 15.64 -0.39 -13.59
N GLN A 552 16.79 -0.39 -12.92
CA GLN A 552 17.61 0.80 -12.72
C GLN A 552 18.42 1.14 -13.98
N TYR A 553 18.93 0.11 -14.66
CA TYR A 553 19.82 0.25 -15.82
C TYR A 553 19.39 -0.70 -16.97
N PRO A 554 18.22 -0.49 -17.58
CA PRO A 554 17.67 -1.41 -18.58
C PRO A 554 18.61 -1.65 -19.76
N ASP A 555 19.18 -0.58 -20.35
CA ASP A 555 20.05 -0.70 -21.53
C ASP A 555 21.37 -1.44 -21.23
N ALA A 556 21.92 -1.27 -20.02
CA ALA A 556 23.16 -1.93 -19.61
C ALA A 556 22.91 -3.42 -19.36
N VAL A 557 21.77 -3.76 -18.76
CA VAL A 557 21.36 -5.15 -18.52
C VAL A 557 21.02 -5.85 -19.84
N GLU A 558 20.35 -5.19 -20.78
CA GLU A 558 20.09 -5.74 -22.11
C GLU A 558 21.39 -6.09 -22.84
N ALA A 559 22.39 -5.20 -22.81
CA ALA A 559 23.70 -5.47 -23.41
C ALA A 559 24.44 -6.63 -22.72
N LEU A 560 24.36 -6.71 -21.39
CA LEU A 560 24.91 -7.84 -20.62
C LEU A 560 24.21 -9.15 -20.99
N ASP A 561 22.88 -9.13 -21.11
CA ASP A 561 22.08 -10.32 -21.43
C ASP A 561 22.43 -10.86 -22.82
N GLU A 562 22.56 -10.00 -23.84
CA GLU A 562 22.98 -10.43 -25.19
C GLU A 562 24.37 -11.06 -25.18
N TRP A 563 25.31 -10.49 -24.44
CA TRP A 563 26.65 -11.06 -24.29
C TRP A 563 26.63 -12.44 -23.60
N VAL A 564 25.81 -12.60 -22.56
CA VAL A 564 25.62 -13.90 -21.88
C VAL A 564 24.90 -14.92 -22.77
N LYS A 565 23.96 -14.50 -23.64
CA LYS A 565 23.29 -15.39 -24.60
C LYS A 565 24.27 -16.01 -25.59
N VAL A 566 25.20 -15.20 -26.12
CA VAL A 566 26.25 -15.69 -27.03
C VAL A 566 27.06 -16.79 -26.34
N TRP A 567 27.47 -16.56 -25.10
CA TRP A 567 28.19 -17.57 -24.32
C TRP A 567 27.39 -18.87 -24.16
N TYR A 568 26.10 -18.79 -23.83
CA TYR A 568 25.25 -19.98 -23.73
C TYR A 568 25.16 -20.75 -25.05
N ALA A 569 25.05 -20.07 -26.19
CA ALA A 569 25.03 -20.69 -27.51
C ALA A 569 26.35 -21.43 -27.82
N ASP A 570 27.48 -20.84 -27.45
CA ASP A 570 28.81 -21.46 -27.61
C ASP A 570 28.99 -22.67 -26.69
N GLN A 571 28.52 -22.59 -25.44
CA GLN A 571 28.58 -23.71 -24.50
C GLN A 571 27.70 -24.89 -24.95
N TRP A 572 26.57 -24.60 -25.58
CA TRP A 572 25.72 -25.62 -26.19
C TRP A 572 26.43 -26.33 -27.33
N THR A 573 27.03 -25.57 -28.26
CA THR A 573 27.73 -26.13 -29.43
C THR A 573 28.97 -26.93 -29.03
N SER A 574 29.62 -26.56 -27.92
CA SER A 574 30.79 -27.28 -27.39
C SER A 574 30.45 -28.48 -26.50
N GLY A 575 29.17 -28.73 -26.18
CA GLY A 575 28.74 -29.84 -25.31
C GLY A 575 29.06 -29.67 -23.82
N SER A 576 29.50 -28.48 -23.41
CA SER A 576 29.87 -28.17 -22.02
C SER A 576 28.66 -28.00 -21.07
N LEU A 577 27.47 -27.76 -21.64
CA LEU A 577 26.17 -27.79 -20.94
C LEU A 577 25.60 -29.22 -20.90
N SER A 578 26.29 -30.13 -20.22
CA SER A 578 25.86 -31.52 -20.01
C SER A 578 25.76 -31.87 -18.52
N GLY A 579 25.08 -32.99 -18.21
CA GLY A 579 24.95 -33.52 -16.85
C GLY A 579 24.43 -32.49 -15.84
N GLU A 580 25.19 -32.27 -14.77
CA GLU A 580 24.81 -31.37 -13.68
C GLU A 580 24.68 -29.89 -14.09
N ASN A 581 25.44 -29.44 -15.09
CA ASN A 581 25.33 -28.06 -15.59
C ASN A 581 24.02 -27.87 -16.36
N PHE A 582 23.60 -28.89 -17.10
CA PHE A 582 22.30 -28.88 -17.76
C PHE A 582 21.16 -28.93 -16.74
N ARG A 583 21.27 -29.74 -15.67
CA ARG A 583 20.30 -29.76 -14.56
C ARG A 583 20.13 -28.38 -13.92
N LEU A 584 21.24 -27.68 -13.64
CA LEU A 584 21.21 -26.31 -13.14
C LEU A 584 20.51 -25.36 -14.12
N PHE A 585 20.78 -25.49 -15.42
CA PHE A 585 20.12 -24.70 -16.45
C PHE A 585 18.60 -24.94 -16.51
N ILE A 586 18.15 -26.19 -16.35
CA ILE A 586 16.73 -26.52 -16.25
C ILE A 586 16.10 -25.90 -15.00
N LEU A 587 16.76 -25.95 -13.85
CA LEU A 587 16.29 -25.29 -12.64
C LEU A 587 16.17 -23.77 -12.83
N LYS A 588 17.14 -23.15 -13.53
CA LYS A 588 17.07 -21.72 -13.89
C LYS A 588 15.86 -21.42 -14.79
N SER A 589 15.58 -22.26 -15.79
CA SER A 589 14.37 -22.15 -16.62
C SER A 589 13.09 -22.27 -15.80
N ALA A 590 13.06 -23.17 -14.81
CA ALA A 590 11.89 -23.35 -13.94
C ALA A 590 11.55 -22.07 -13.16
N LEU A 591 12.54 -21.28 -12.77
CA LEU A 591 12.30 -20.01 -12.07
C LEU A 591 11.39 -19.08 -12.89
N ARG A 592 11.50 -19.06 -14.23
CA ARG A 592 10.62 -18.28 -15.12
C ARG A 592 9.14 -18.55 -14.89
N ARG A 593 8.76 -19.77 -14.49
CA ARG A 593 7.33 -20.11 -14.26
C ARG A 593 6.76 -19.46 -13.00
N THR A 594 7.61 -19.13 -12.03
CA THR A 594 7.21 -18.46 -10.78
C THR A 594 7.02 -16.94 -10.91
N GLY A 595 7.28 -16.36 -12.09
CA GLY A 595 6.97 -14.96 -12.40
C GLY A 595 7.61 -14.45 -13.70
N ARG A 596 7.15 -13.31 -14.23
CA ARG A 596 7.73 -12.73 -15.46
C ARG A 596 9.07 -12.07 -15.18
N PHE A 597 10.17 -12.74 -15.47
CA PHE A 597 11.51 -12.14 -15.50
C PHE A 597 11.60 -11.11 -16.62
N ARG A 598 12.67 -10.31 -16.67
CA ARG A 598 13.06 -9.57 -17.88
C ARG A 598 14.47 -10.00 -18.21
N GLY A 599 14.82 -9.98 -19.49
CA GLY A 599 16.19 -10.27 -19.92
C GLY A 599 16.46 -11.76 -20.10
N LEU A 600 17.71 -12.19 -19.91
CA LEU A 600 18.17 -13.55 -20.23
C LEU A 600 17.29 -14.68 -19.66
N TRP A 601 16.76 -14.51 -18.45
CA TRP A 601 15.91 -15.50 -17.79
C TRP A 601 14.58 -15.75 -18.52
N GLU A 602 14.12 -14.83 -19.36
CA GLU A 602 12.97 -15.05 -20.24
C GLU A 602 13.30 -15.97 -21.42
N ASP A 603 14.57 -16.01 -21.82
CA ASP A 603 15.05 -16.61 -23.06
C ASP A 603 15.65 -18.01 -22.87
N PHE A 604 15.81 -18.51 -21.64
CA PHE A 604 16.39 -19.84 -21.39
C PHE A 604 15.71 -20.96 -22.17
N GLU A 605 14.38 -20.95 -22.27
CA GLU A 605 13.66 -21.94 -23.08
C GLU A 605 13.92 -21.79 -24.60
N ALA A 606 14.10 -20.56 -25.08
CA ALA A 606 14.48 -20.32 -26.47
C ALA A 606 15.91 -20.82 -26.74
N LEU A 607 16.83 -20.61 -25.80
CA LEU A 607 18.21 -21.12 -25.87
C LEU A 607 18.24 -22.65 -25.92
N ILE A 608 17.45 -23.35 -25.09
CA ILE A 608 17.35 -24.83 -25.14
C ILE A 608 16.87 -25.31 -26.51
N ARG A 609 15.87 -24.65 -27.09
CA ARG A 609 15.33 -25.03 -28.41
C ARG A 609 16.30 -24.73 -29.55
N GLY A 610 17.05 -23.64 -29.45
CA GLY A 610 18.08 -23.26 -30.42
C GLY A 610 19.31 -24.16 -30.41
N ALA A 611 19.53 -24.93 -29.34
CA ALA A 611 20.70 -25.81 -29.16
C ALA A 611 20.63 -27.12 -29.97
N GLY A 612 19.52 -27.41 -30.67
CA GLY A 612 19.40 -28.54 -31.59
C GLY A 612 18.89 -29.86 -30.97
N PRO A 613 18.91 -30.98 -31.74
CA PRO A 613 18.29 -32.25 -31.37
C PRO A 613 18.89 -32.91 -30.11
N GLU A 614 20.16 -32.64 -29.83
CA GLU A 614 20.88 -33.19 -28.67
C GLU A 614 20.29 -32.66 -27.36
N ALA A 615 19.94 -31.38 -27.31
CA ALA A 615 19.29 -30.76 -26.14
C ALA A 615 17.90 -31.36 -25.88
N LEU A 616 17.12 -31.64 -26.94
CA LEU A 616 15.82 -32.32 -26.81
C LEU A 616 15.98 -33.75 -26.29
N THR A 617 17.01 -34.46 -26.75
CA THR A 617 17.34 -35.81 -26.25
C THR A 617 17.71 -35.77 -24.77
N ALA A 618 18.54 -34.81 -24.36
CA ALA A 618 18.91 -34.61 -22.98
C ALA A 618 17.69 -34.28 -22.09
N LEU A 619 16.75 -33.47 -22.58
CA LEU A 619 15.47 -33.21 -21.89
C LEU A 619 14.64 -34.47 -21.68
N GLU A 620 14.55 -35.34 -22.69
CA GLU A 620 13.82 -36.61 -22.57
C GLU A 620 14.45 -37.54 -21.53
N VAL A 621 15.79 -37.60 -21.49
CA VAL A 621 16.51 -38.34 -20.45
C VAL A 621 16.18 -37.79 -19.06
N LEU A 622 16.28 -36.46 -18.88
CA LEU A 622 15.95 -35.83 -17.59
C LEU A 622 14.48 -36.05 -17.19
N ARG A 623 13.54 -35.93 -18.15
CA ARG A 623 12.11 -36.13 -17.90
C ARG A 623 11.81 -37.50 -17.28
N VAL A 624 12.50 -38.55 -17.74
CA VAL A 624 12.24 -39.93 -17.33
C VAL A 624 13.08 -40.35 -16.12
N ALA A 625 14.37 -40.00 -16.12
CA ALA A 625 15.35 -40.59 -15.20
C ALA A 625 15.75 -39.69 -14.02
N ASP A 626 15.43 -38.39 -14.04
CA ASP A 626 15.87 -37.47 -12.97
C ASP A 626 15.09 -37.70 -11.66
N THR A 627 15.78 -37.60 -10.52
CA THR A 627 15.19 -37.77 -9.19
C THR A 627 14.53 -36.51 -8.66
N ASP A 628 14.91 -35.32 -9.14
CA ASP A 628 14.30 -34.04 -8.77
C ASP A 628 13.00 -33.84 -9.58
N GLU A 629 11.86 -33.85 -8.88
CA GLU A 629 10.55 -33.67 -9.49
C GLU A 629 10.40 -32.35 -10.25
N ARG A 630 11.09 -31.29 -9.80
CA ARG A 630 11.04 -29.97 -10.45
C ARG A 630 11.74 -30.00 -11.80
N ILE A 631 12.88 -30.67 -11.88
CA ILE A 631 13.61 -30.85 -13.14
C ILE A 631 12.77 -31.66 -14.12
N ARG A 632 12.17 -32.77 -13.67
CA ARG A 632 11.27 -33.58 -14.51
C ARG A 632 10.08 -32.78 -15.03
N ALA A 633 9.41 -32.03 -14.15
CA ALA A 633 8.26 -31.21 -14.51
C ALA A 633 8.64 -30.05 -15.46
N GLU A 634 9.82 -29.45 -15.27
CA GLU A 634 10.31 -28.41 -16.15
C GLU A 634 10.63 -28.98 -17.54
N ALA A 635 11.39 -30.07 -17.60
CA ALA A 635 11.76 -30.77 -18.83
C ALA A 635 10.52 -31.23 -19.62
N ALA A 636 9.56 -31.86 -18.94
CA ALA A 636 8.28 -32.24 -19.55
C ALA A 636 7.54 -31.04 -20.15
N GLY A 637 7.51 -29.90 -19.44
CA GLY A 637 6.85 -28.69 -19.92
C GLY A 637 7.54 -28.06 -21.14
N ILE A 638 8.88 -28.06 -21.20
CA ILE A 638 9.64 -27.56 -22.36
C ILE A 638 9.40 -28.45 -23.59
N LEU A 639 9.45 -29.77 -23.40
CA LEU A 639 9.15 -30.74 -24.46
C LEU A 639 7.72 -30.58 -24.98
N ALA A 640 6.73 -30.49 -24.08
CA ALA A 640 5.34 -30.26 -24.43
C ALA A 640 5.15 -28.96 -25.23
N ARG A 641 5.78 -27.84 -24.82
CA ARG A 641 5.69 -26.57 -25.57
C ARG A 641 6.32 -26.65 -26.95
N THR A 642 7.44 -27.36 -27.08
CA THR A 642 8.08 -27.61 -28.37
C THR A 642 7.17 -28.44 -29.28
N GLN A 643 6.55 -29.49 -28.74
CA GLN A 643 5.58 -30.31 -29.46
C GLN A 643 4.36 -29.48 -29.91
N VAL A 644 3.81 -28.64 -29.02
CA VAL A 644 2.68 -27.75 -29.33
C VAL A 644 2.99 -26.77 -30.47
N GLN A 645 4.24 -26.30 -30.58
CA GLN A 645 4.63 -25.43 -31.69
C GLN A 645 4.70 -26.17 -33.02
N SER A 646 5.08 -27.44 -33.01
CA SER A 646 5.21 -28.29 -34.22
C SER A 646 3.91 -28.93 -34.69
N GLN A 647 2.87 -28.93 -33.85
CA GLN A 647 1.62 -29.65 -34.10
C GLN A 647 0.48 -28.69 -34.49
N ASP A 648 -0.23 -29.02 -35.57
CA ASP A 648 -1.31 -28.19 -36.11
C ASP A 648 -2.67 -28.43 -35.44
N ARG A 649 -2.89 -29.64 -34.91
CA ARG A 649 -4.16 -30.05 -34.30
C ARG A 649 -3.95 -30.87 -33.03
N PHE A 650 -4.79 -30.62 -32.03
CA PHE A 650 -4.73 -31.30 -30.73
C PHE A 650 -6.04 -31.99 -30.41
N THR A 651 -5.98 -33.13 -29.73
CA THR A 651 -7.13 -33.75 -29.08
C THR A 651 -7.46 -33.01 -27.77
N VAL A 652 -8.69 -33.19 -27.26
CA VAL A 652 -9.09 -32.68 -25.94
C VAL A 652 -8.14 -33.18 -24.84
N LYS A 653 -7.69 -34.43 -24.93
CA LYS A 653 -6.75 -35.01 -23.98
C LYS A 653 -5.41 -34.27 -24.01
N GLU A 654 -4.81 -34.10 -25.18
CA GLU A 654 -3.54 -33.37 -25.34
C GLU A 654 -3.65 -31.92 -24.88
N TYR A 655 -4.77 -31.24 -25.17
CA TYR A 655 -5.03 -29.88 -24.71
C TYR A 655 -4.97 -29.75 -23.17
N LEU A 656 -5.52 -30.73 -22.46
CA LEU A 656 -5.49 -30.78 -20.99
C LEU A 656 -4.12 -31.21 -20.46
N ASP A 657 -3.53 -32.25 -21.06
CA ASP A 657 -2.25 -32.81 -20.62
C ASP A 657 -1.10 -31.80 -20.82
N PHE A 658 -0.97 -31.23 -22.03
CA PHE A 658 -0.03 -30.13 -22.29
C PHE A 658 -0.34 -28.92 -21.44
N GLY A 659 -1.63 -28.72 -21.14
CA GLY A 659 -2.05 -27.66 -20.28
C GLY A 659 -1.59 -27.78 -18.84
N ALA A 660 -1.67 -28.98 -18.26
CA ALA A 660 -1.15 -29.27 -16.93
C ALA A 660 0.37 -29.03 -16.86
N LEU A 661 1.07 -29.23 -17.98
CA LEU A 661 2.51 -28.96 -18.12
C LEU A 661 2.85 -27.48 -18.39
N GLY A 662 1.86 -26.58 -18.36
CA GLY A 662 2.05 -25.15 -18.59
C GLY A 662 2.31 -24.78 -20.06
N ALA A 663 2.00 -25.66 -21.01
CA ALA A 663 2.08 -25.34 -22.43
C ALA A 663 0.79 -24.63 -22.91
N PRO A 664 0.90 -23.44 -23.54
CA PRO A 664 -0.26 -22.74 -24.06
C PRO A 664 -0.66 -23.35 -25.40
N VAL A 665 -1.61 -24.28 -25.37
CA VAL A 665 -2.24 -24.82 -26.58
C VAL A 665 -3.32 -23.84 -27.04
N PRO A 666 -3.28 -23.34 -28.29
CA PRO A 666 -4.34 -22.48 -28.82
C PRO A 666 -5.64 -23.27 -28.92
N VAL A 667 -6.71 -22.77 -28.30
CA VAL A 667 -8.00 -23.48 -28.19
C VAL A 667 -8.63 -23.77 -29.57
N GLU A 668 -8.35 -22.90 -30.54
CA GLU A 668 -8.76 -23.00 -31.94
C GLU A 668 -8.11 -24.17 -32.69
N ARG A 669 -6.96 -24.69 -32.21
CA ARG A 669 -6.29 -25.85 -32.79
C ARG A 669 -6.78 -27.17 -32.19
N VAL A 670 -7.67 -27.12 -31.20
CA VAL A 670 -8.18 -28.33 -30.55
C VAL A 670 -9.37 -28.88 -31.34
N SER A 671 -9.27 -30.14 -31.76
CA SER A 671 -10.34 -30.86 -32.44
C SER A 671 -11.32 -31.42 -31.41
N VAL A 672 -12.56 -30.93 -31.45
CA VAL A 672 -13.67 -31.41 -30.60
C VAL A 672 -14.64 -32.18 -31.48
N GLY A 673 -14.83 -33.47 -31.16
CA GLY A 673 -15.91 -34.25 -31.76
C GLY A 673 -17.26 -33.80 -31.19
N LEU A 674 -18.20 -33.44 -32.07
CA LEU A 674 -19.58 -33.04 -31.69
C LEU A 674 -20.55 -34.24 -31.66
N THR A 675 -20.03 -35.46 -31.59
CA THR A 675 -20.86 -36.66 -31.42
C THR A 675 -21.27 -36.81 -29.96
N PRO A 676 -22.43 -37.42 -29.65
CA PRO A 676 -22.86 -37.63 -28.27
C PRO A 676 -21.80 -38.32 -27.39
N THR A 677 -21.11 -39.32 -27.94
CA THR A 677 -20.03 -40.04 -27.24
C THR A 677 -18.82 -39.16 -26.94
N ALA A 678 -18.42 -38.32 -27.89
CA ALA A 678 -17.27 -37.41 -27.73
C ALA A 678 -17.59 -36.28 -26.73
N LEU A 679 -18.79 -35.73 -26.79
CA LEU A 679 -19.27 -34.73 -25.83
C LEU A 679 -19.39 -35.33 -24.42
N ALA A 680 -19.97 -36.52 -24.27
CA ALA A 680 -20.03 -37.22 -22.99
C ALA A 680 -18.63 -37.45 -22.40
N ALA A 681 -17.67 -37.89 -23.21
CA ALA A 681 -16.28 -38.09 -22.79
C ALA A 681 -15.58 -36.77 -22.42
N MET A 682 -15.86 -35.67 -23.10
CA MET A 682 -15.31 -34.34 -22.79
C MET A 682 -15.89 -33.79 -21.49
N PHE A 683 -17.21 -33.79 -21.34
CA PHE A 683 -17.89 -33.25 -20.15
C PHE A 683 -17.70 -34.12 -18.91
N GLY A 684 -17.53 -35.44 -19.07
CA GLY A 684 -17.18 -36.34 -17.96
C GLY A 684 -15.83 -36.01 -17.32
N ARG A 685 -14.92 -35.32 -18.04
CA ARG A 685 -13.61 -34.89 -17.49
C ARG A 685 -13.70 -33.77 -16.47
N PHE A 686 -14.84 -33.11 -16.29
CA PHE A 686 -14.99 -32.15 -15.21
C PHE A 686 -14.90 -32.83 -13.85
N GLU A 687 -15.44 -34.04 -13.72
CA GLU A 687 -15.37 -34.82 -12.49
C GLU A 687 -13.92 -35.21 -12.16
N GLY A 688 -13.49 -34.96 -10.93
CA GLY A 688 -12.12 -35.25 -10.46
C GLY A 688 -11.00 -34.36 -11.04
N SER A 689 -11.30 -33.45 -11.97
CA SER A 689 -10.28 -32.56 -12.55
C SER A 689 -9.91 -31.37 -11.65
N SER A 690 -8.65 -30.93 -11.76
CA SER A 690 -8.14 -29.74 -11.07
C SER A 690 -8.82 -28.46 -11.55
N GLN A 691 -8.70 -27.37 -10.79
CA GLN A 691 -9.30 -26.08 -11.14
C GLN A 691 -8.78 -25.56 -12.49
N GLU A 692 -7.49 -25.72 -12.78
CA GLU A 692 -6.88 -25.35 -14.06
C GLU A 692 -7.43 -26.17 -15.24
N ALA A 693 -7.60 -27.47 -15.05
CA ALA A 693 -8.15 -28.36 -16.07
C ALA A 693 -9.62 -28.02 -16.36
N ARG A 694 -10.42 -27.73 -15.33
CA ARG A 694 -11.80 -27.23 -15.48
C ARG A 694 -11.84 -25.92 -16.24
N TYR A 695 -10.99 -24.96 -15.88
CA TYR A 695 -10.93 -23.67 -16.57
C TYR A 695 -10.61 -23.84 -18.07
N ARG A 696 -9.64 -24.72 -18.40
CA ARG A 696 -9.29 -25.04 -19.78
C ARG A 696 -10.45 -25.70 -20.53
N LEU A 697 -11.13 -26.69 -19.92
CA LEU A 697 -12.33 -27.32 -20.50
C LEU A 697 -13.40 -26.28 -20.82
N ILE A 698 -13.58 -25.28 -19.96
CA ILE A 698 -14.55 -24.21 -20.17
C ILE A 698 -14.17 -23.31 -21.35
N GLN A 699 -12.88 -22.96 -21.48
CA GLN A 699 -12.39 -22.22 -22.66
C GLN A 699 -12.66 -22.99 -23.95
N LEU A 700 -12.43 -24.30 -23.92
CA LEU A 700 -12.68 -25.19 -25.04
C LEU A 700 -14.17 -25.21 -25.43
N ILE A 701 -15.05 -25.36 -24.44
CA ILE A 701 -16.51 -25.38 -24.65
C ILE A 701 -17.02 -24.03 -25.16
N ASP A 702 -16.55 -22.91 -24.60
CA ASP A 702 -16.97 -21.57 -25.06
C ASP A 702 -16.52 -21.31 -26.50
N HIS A 703 -15.33 -21.77 -26.89
CA HIS A 703 -14.81 -21.63 -28.25
C HIS A 703 -15.58 -22.49 -29.26
N HIS A 704 -15.74 -23.79 -28.97
CA HIS A 704 -16.38 -24.77 -29.87
C HIS A 704 -17.88 -24.93 -29.61
N ARG A 705 -18.52 -23.92 -29.02
CA ARG A 705 -19.92 -23.98 -28.59
C ARG A 705 -20.83 -24.42 -29.74
N ASP A 706 -21.60 -25.47 -29.49
CA ASP A 706 -22.59 -26.01 -30.43
C ASP A 706 -23.90 -26.35 -29.69
N THR A 707 -25.04 -26.30 -30.38
CA THR A 707 -26.35 -26.58 -29.77
C THR A 707 -26.45 -28.01 -29.23
N THR A 708 -25.70 -28.96 -29.81
CA THR A 708 -25.57 -30.35 -29.30
C THR A 708 -25.00 -30.43 -27.89
N MET A 709 -24.28 -29.41 -27.42
CA MET A 709 -23.72 -29.36 -26.05
C MET A 709 -24.75 -28.99 -24.98
N THR A 710 -25.95 -28.53 -25.37
CA THR A 710 -26.98 -28.00 -24.46
C THR A 710 -27.31 -28.94 -23.28
N PRO A 711 -27.54 -30.26 -23.48
CA PRO A 711 -27.85 -31.16 -22.37
C PRO A 711 -26.73 -31.25 -21.33
N HIS A 712 -25.47 -31.22 -21.79
CA HIS A 712 -24.30 -31.31 -20.92
C HIS A 712 -24.04 -29.99 -20.16
N LEU A 713 -24.21 -28.85 -20.82
CA LEU A 713 -24.14 -27.53 -20.19
C LEU A 713 -25.19 -27.38 -19.07
N LEU A 714 -26.41 -27.88 -19.28
CA LEU A 714 -27.48 -27.88 -18.28
C LEU A 714 -27.20 -28.82 -17.09
N ALA A 715 -26.45 -29.90 -17.31
CA ALA A 715 -26.01 -30.79 -16.24
C ALA A 715 -24.99 -30.07 -15.34
N LEU A 716 -24.07 -29.30 -15.93
CA LEU A 716 -23.04 -28.55 -15.20
C LEU A 716 -23.49 -27.16 -14.70
N ALA A 717 -24.63 -26.63 -15.15
CA ALA A 717 -25.15 -25.32 -14.74
C ALA A 717 -25.44 -25.22 -13.22
N GLY A 718 -25.62 -26.36 -12.55
CA GLY A 718 -25.76 -26.45 -11.09
C GLY A 718 -24.45 -26.61 -10.31
N ASP A 719 -23.30 -26.73 -10.99
CA ASP A 719 -22.00 -26.93 -10.35
C ASP A 719 -21.55 -25.65 -9.63
N THR A 720 -21.30 -25.77 -8.33
CA THR A 720 -20.89 -24.66 -7.44
C THR A 720 -19.38 -24.53 -7.30
N THR A 721 -18.62 -25.42 -7.95
CA THR A 721 -17.15 -25.41 -7.96
C THR A 721 -16.66 -24.06 -8.43
N THR A 722 -15.81 -23.45 -7.62
CA THR A 722 -15.18 -22.16 -7.93
C THR A 722 -13.92 -22.41 -8.76
N ILE A 723 -13.81 -21.72 -9.88
CA ILE A 723 -12.65 -21.74 -10.77
C ILE A 723 -12.00 -20.36 -10.79
N MET A 724 -10.68 -20.31 -10.84
CA MET A 724 -9.94 -19.07 -10.89
C MET A 724 -9.73 -18.66 -12.35
N LYS A 725 -10.39 -17.59 -12.81
CA LYS A 725 -10.22 -17.04 -14.16
C LYS A 725 -9.15 -15.97 -14.12
N SER A 726 -8.04 -16.19 -14.82
CA SER A 726 -7.06 -15.14 -15.10
C SER A 726 -7.51 -14.33 -16.32
N PHE A 727 -7.71 -13.02 -16.17
CA PHE A 727 -7.94 -12.13 -17.33
C PHE A 727 -6.61 -11.56 -17.84
N VAL A 728 -6.50 -11.39 -19.16
CA VAL A 728 -5.37 -10.69 -19.79
C VAL A 728 -5.46 -9.19 -19.47
N SER A 729 -4.56 -8.71 -18.61
CA SER A 729 -3.78 -7.48 -18.77
C SER A 729 -4.51 -6.29 -19.43
N THR A 730 -5.09 -5.39 -18.64
CA THR A 730 -5.16 -3.99 -19.06
C THR A 730 -3.74 -3.43 -19.10
N ARG A 731 -3.31 -2.97 -20.27
CA ARG A 731 -2.02 -2.28 -20.44
C ARG A 731 -2.23 -0.86 -19.94
N THR A 732 -1.75 -0.58 -18.74
CA THR A 732 -1.60 0.80 -18.26
C THR A 732 -0.16 1.23 -18.48
N ASP A 733 0.08 2.53 -18.47
CA ASP A 733 1.40 3.16 -18.54
C ASP A 733 2.32 2.71 -17.37
N LYS A 734 1.73 2.09 -16.34
CA LYS A 734 2.40 1.56 -15.13
C LYS A 734 2.65 0.05 -15.17
N GLY A 735 2.26 -0.65 -16.23
CA GLY A 735 2.44 -2.10 -16.39
C GLY A 735 1.16 -2.86 -16.73
N ARG A 736 1.30 -4.18 -16.89
CA ARG A 736 0.20 -5.13 -17.09
C ARG A 736 -0.26 -5.64 -15.73
N PHE A 737 -1.53 -5.42 -15.37
CA PHE A 737 -2.16 -6.02 -14.19
C PHE A 737 -2.93 -7.28 -14.59
N THR A 738 -2.65 -8.40 -13.94
CA THR A 738 -3.48 -9.61 -14.07
C THR A 738 -4.40 -9.65 -12.86
N GLU A 739 -5.67 -9.30 -13.05
CA GLU A 739 -6.69 -9.54 -12.03
C GLU A 739 -7.14 -11.00 -12.12
N TYR A 740 -7.14 -11.68 -10.97
CA TYR A 740 -7.69 -13.01 -10.80
C TYR A 740 -9.08 -12.85 -10.21
N PHE A 741 -10.11 -13.28 -10.95
CA PHE A 741 -11.46 -13.36 -10.42
C PHE A 741 -11.85 -14.82 -10.27
N SER A 742 -12.36 -15.18 -9.10
CA SER A 742 -13.01 -16.46 -8.87
C SER A 742 -14.42 -16.40 -9.45
N ILE A 743 -14.75 -17.32 -10.37
CA ILE A 743 -16.09 -17.46 -10.95
C ILE A 743 -16.57 -18.87 -10.64
N ARG A 744 -17.87 -19.08 -10.43
CA ARG A 744 -18.41 -20.44 -10.30
C ARG A 744 -18.56 -21.07 -11.68
N GLN A 745 -18.22 -22.34 -11.80
CA GLN A 745 -18.30 -23.09 -13.06
C GLN A 745 -19.72 -23.05 -13.65
N GLY A 746 -20.76 -23.30 -12.83
CA GLY A 746 -22.15 -23.28 -13.28
C GLY A 746 -22.57 -21.94 -13.88
N ASP A 747 -22.11 -20.83 -13.32
CA ASP A 747 -22.38 -19.48 -13.85
C ASP A 747 -21.84 -19.32 -15.27
N TYR A 748 -20.66 -19.86 -15.52
CA TYR A 748 -20.03 -19.81 -16.82
C TYR A 748 -20.79 -20.69 -17.83
N MET A 749 -21.29 -21.85 -17.42
CA MET A 749 -22.10 -22.72 -18.29
C MET A 749 -23.41 -22.06 -18.70
N ILE A 750 -24.07 -21.37 -17.76
CA ILE A 750 -25.28 -20.58 -18.05
C ILE A 750 -24.96 -19.48 -19.06
N TRP A 751 -23.85 -18.76 -18.88
CA TRP A 751 -23.44 -17.72 -19.82
C TRP A 751 -23.13 -18.26 -21.22
N ILE A 752 -22.55 -19.47 -21.34
CA ILE A 752 -22.36 -20.14 -22.64
C ILE A 752 -23.72 -20.51 -23.26
N LEU A 753 -24.67 -21.02 -22.47
CA LEU A 753 -26.04 -21.29 -22.93
C LEU A 753 -26.74 -20.02 -23.47
N GLU A 754 -26.62 -18.92 -22.74
CA GLU A 754 -27.17 -17.62 -23.15
C GLU A 754 -26.61 -17.17 -24.50
N LYS A 755 -25.30 -17.31 -24.70
CA LYS A 755 -24.64 -17.02 -25.98
C LYS A 755 -25.06 -17.95 -27.10
N LEU A 756 -25.15 -19.26 -26.82
CA LEU A 756 -25.51 -20.28 -27.82
C LEU A 756 -26.87 -20.03 -28.43
N HIS A 757 -27.84 -19.65 -27.61
CA HIS A 757 -29.23 -19.49 -28.01
C HIS A 757 -29.64 -18.03 -28.24
N GLY A 758 -28.74 -17.08 -27.98
CA GLY A 758 -29.01 -15.64 -28.12
C GLY A 758 -30.04 -15.11 -27.13
N VAL A 759 -30.23 -15.78 -25.99
CA VAL A 759 -31.21 -15.42 -24.96
C VAL A 759 -30.47 -15.00 -23.71
N ARG A 760 -30.80 -13.82 -23.16
CA ARG A 760 -30.26 -13.37 -21.87
C ARG A 760 -31.40 -13.28 -20.88
N PHE A 761 -31.36 -14.09 -19.82
CA PHE A 761 -32.35 -14.00 -18.76
C PHE A 761 -31.92 -12.87 -17.82
N ARG A 762 -32.62 -11.73 -17.85
CA ARG A 762 -32.37 -10.67 -16.87
C ARG A 762 -32.75 -11.14 -15.47
N ASN A 763 -31.95 -10.78 -14.47
CA ASN A 763 -32.29 -10.88 -13.04
C ASN A 763 -33.38 -9.86 -12.64
N GLU A 764 -34.35 -9.58 -13.52
CA GLU A 764 -35.40 -8.61 -13.21
C GLU A 764 -36.30 -9.13 -12.10
N GLU A 765 -36.44 -8.28 -11.08
CA GLU A 765 -37.42 -8.26 -10.01
C GLU A 765 -38.81 -8.58 -10.55
N GLN A 766 -39.23 -9.84 -10.47
CA GLN A 766 -40.65 -10.16 -10.39
C GLN A 766 -40.95 -10.50 -8.94
N ALA A 767 -41.88 -9.74 -8.37
CA ALA A 767 -42.34 -9.82 -7.00
C ALA A 767 -42.43 -11.28 -6.51
N LEU A 768 -41.72 -11.56 -5.43
CA LEU A 768 -41.93 -12.78 -4.67
C LEU A 768 -43.41 -12.81 -4.25
N PRO A 769 -44.10 -13.96 -4.33
CA PRO A 769 -45.29 -14.16 -3.53
C PRO A 769 -44.89 -13.89 -2.07
N GLU A 770 -45.66 -13.03 -1.39
CA GLU A 770 -45.47 -12.75 0.02
C GLU A 770 -45.40 -14.07 0.82
N GLU A 771 -44.56 -14.08 1.85
CA GLU A 771 -44.30 -15.17 2.80
C GLU A 771 -43.15 -16.15 2.50
N VAL A 772 -41.89 -15.68 2.56
CA VAL A 772 -40.83 -16.37 3.32
C VAL A 772 -39.78 -15.34 3.79
N PRO A 773 -39.53 -15.16 5.10
CA PRO A 773 -38.39 -14.35 5.56
C PRO A 773 -37.12 -15.19 5.47
N VAL A 774 -36.11 -14.72 4.72
CA VAL A 774 -34.74 -15.27 4.81
C VAL A 774 -33.77 -14.12 5.08
N ARG A 775 -33.21 -14.14 6.28
CA ARG A 775 -31.99 -13.41 6.66
C ARG A 775 -30.76 -14.27 6.32
N THR A 776 -29.67 -13.57 6.00
CA THR A 776 -28.23 -13.95 6.03
C THR A 776 -27.50 -14.40 4.76
N SER A 777 -26.35 -13.74 4.57
CA SER A 777 -25.15 -14.00 3.75
C SER A 777 -25.27 -14.08 2.22
N SER A 778 -24.50 -13.22 1.54
CA SER A 778 -24.45 -12.99 0.10
C SER A 778 -24.03 -14.19 -0.76
N SER A 779 -23.57 -15.29 -0.17
CA SER A 779 -23.13 -16.47 -0.92
C SER A 779 -24.26 -17.46 -1.26
N GLN A 780 -25.34 -17.51 -0.47
CA GLN A 780 -26.49 -18.41 -0.69
C GLN A 780 -27.59 -17.79 -1.57
N ALA A 781 -27.73 -16.45 -1.57
CA ALA A 781 -28.68 -15.75 -2.45
C ALA A 781 -28.31 -15.94 -3.94
N GLU A 782 -27.03 -15.82 -4.29
CA GLU A 782 -26.55 -16.06 -5.65
C GLU A 782 -26.69 -17.52 -6.12
N LEU A 783 -26.70 -18.50 -5.20
CA LEU A 783 -26.91 -19.92 -5.53
C LEU A 783 -28.37 -20.21 -5.90
N ARG A 784 -29.33 -19.61 -5.17
CA ARG A 784 -30.77 -19.81 -5.41
C ARG A 784 -31.23 -19.19 -6.73
N ASP A 785 -30.71 -18.03 -7.10
CA ASP A 785 -31.13 -17.36 -8.35
C ASP A 785 -30.62 -18.09 -9.60
N LYS A 786 -29.51 -18.82 -9.50
CA LYS A 786 -28.92 -19.51 -10.66
C LYS A 786 -29.43 -20.94 -10.87
N TRP A 787 -29.80 -21.65 -9.80
CA TRP A 787 -30.62 -22.87 -9.94
C TRP A 787 -31.97 -22.56 -10.61
N ARG A 788 -32.57 -21.40 -10.29
CA ARG A 788 -33.78 -20.90 -10.97
C ARG A 788 -33.53 -20.61 -12.45
N LEU A 789 -32.39 -20.01 -12.81
CA LEU A 789 -32.01 -19.80 -14.21
C LEU A 789 -31.80 -21.12 -14.96
N ALA A 790 -31.10 -22.10 -14.37
CA ALA A 790 -30.96 -23.43 -14.97
C ALA A 790 -32.31 -24.15 -15.13
N LYS A 791 -33.22 -24.01 -14.16
CA LYS A 791 -34.60 -24.53 -14.25
C LYS A 791 -35.42 -23.81 -15.32
N ARG A 792 -35.28 -22.49 -15.46
CA ARG A 792 -35.89 -21.68 -16.54
C ARG A 792 -35.40 -22.13 -17.91
N TRP A 793 -34.09 -22.38 -18.06
CA TRP A 793 -33.53 -22.97 -19.28
C TRP A 793 -34.12 -24.35 -19.60
N ARG A 794 -34.24 -25.23 -18.59
CA ARG A 794 -34.88 -26.55 -18.79
C ARG A 794 -36.36 -26.44 -19.19
N GLY A 795 -37.09 -25.49 -18.62
CA GLY A 795 -38.49 -25.21 -19.02
C GLY A 795 -38.58 -24.67 -20.44
N TRP A 796 -37.80 -23.64 -20.75
CA TRP A 796 -37.79 -22.99 -22.07
C TRP A 796 -37.39 -23.94 -23.21
N LEU A 797 -36.43 -24.85 -22.96
CA LEU A 797 -36.03 -25.87 -23.93
C LEU A 797 -37.01 -27.04 -24.03
N GLY A 798 -37.84 -27.29 -23.01
CA GLY A 798 -38.88 -28.32 -23.04
C GLY A 798 -40.16 -27.87 -23.76
N GLU A 799 -40.34 -26.56 -23.94
CA GLU A 799 -41.45 -25.94 -24.68
C GLU A 799 -41.15 -25.73 -26.18
N ARG A 800 -39.89 -25.94 -26.60
CA ARG A 800 -39.42 -25.91 -27.99
C ARG A 800 -39.14 -27.32 -28.48
#